data_AF-A0A210QRN1-F1
#
_entry.id   AF-A0A210QRN1-F1
#
_cell.length_a   1.000
_cell.length_b   1.000
_cell.length_c   1.000
_cell.angle_alpha   90.00
_cell.angle_beta   90.00
_cell.angle_gamma   90.00
#
_symmetry.space_group_name_H-M   'P 1'
#
loop_
_entity.id
_entity.type
_entity.pdbx_description
1 polymer ?
#
loop_
_entity_poly.entity_id
_entity_poly.type
_entity_poly.pdbx_seq_one_letter_code
_entity_poly.pdbx_strand_id
1 'polypeptide(L)'
;MDISGLWALLQIVVLGISRTVSESVYRNPCAGLKSTDLLEEAIPRNGKLPVGVKVIYDTSSHVHAFEFNDETTDVQLRSQPLFHKCSKFPEEFSVFFVIKHKRIFGKKECVLRVRNQMTSIVSINLTNKYIMLVYNSRRVKFRNTVLLDNKWHTVGLSVTGSDVIMTTDCRSRKRKRLKRKFPANIPFQNGTFQLASCRPGSGVVRGIIKDLVWVPGADAVRRACPPRIPKHTHMDNRLPSLPDLYGIASPGPRWEDCTWMDVGSVAYDLHSESLKVCVNGIWQHLSVTVPEKEPVPKRLDYLELYQDLRTPGPSIDVEVFTIPGEGMFAVFANSGRKRHDVSALYKWTDKSMTLYQRLKTNMAQAWEFFTIDGGFFLAVANYGQDDGILTNSTIFKWQRRKRKFKEYQQLPTYTARDFEYFKVDGTHYLAVANHAQGNSQTTESVIYVWNVTSHVFQEMQRVNTVGAYDWTHFTVGGYTFLALAQAFDGLTTQLDSRIYILQDDQFFLFQTMETNGATDWEVFTISGTVYMAVANAYNYGPQNFSKTKTHYTNSTIYRLNMDKRAFERFQNLGTYSAVDWEFFTIGDDKFLLVSNAQNGGEERELRSTMYRWQGLDGFVPVHVMATLPNSDWEVFTDDDDVYFIYTNAKGRNSQILKAKMVL
;
A
#
# COMPACT_ATOMS: atom_id res chain seq x y z
N MET A 1 -8.59 56.21 -25.13
CA MET A 1 -9.47 55.02 -25.08
C MET A 1 -9.00 54.19 -23.91
N ASP A 2 -9.68 54.35 -22.78
CA ASP A 2 -9.36 53.75 -21.48
C ASP A 2 -9.76 52.28 -21.42
N ILE A 3 -8.86 51.44 -20.90
CA ILE A 3 -9.13 50.04 -20.56
C ILE A 3 -9.26 49.95 -19.04
N SER A 4 -10.36 50.51 -18.52
CA SER A 4 -10.77 50.48 -17.11
C SER A 4 -12.17 49.87 -16.94
N GLY A 5 -12.57 48.99 -17.87
CA GLY A 5 -13.94 48.48 -17.99
C GLY A 5 -14.13 46.96 -17.97
N LEU A 6 -13.13 46.16 -17.56
CA LEU A 6 -13.29 44.68 -17.50
C LEU A 6 -13.11 44.04 -16.12
N TRP A 7 -12.93 44.83 -15.06
CA TRP A 7 -12.77 44.31 -13.69
C TRP A 7 -14.02 44.47 -12.79
N ALA A 8 -15.09 45.11 -13.26
CA ALA A 8 -16.27 45.41 -12.44
C ALA A 8 -17.45 44.42 -12.59
N LEU A 9 -17.40 43.45 -13.51
CA LEU A 9 -18.49 42.47 -13.73
C LEU A 9 -18.20 41.06 -13.19
N LEU A 10 -16.99 40.78 -12.69
CA LEU A 10 -16.65 39.49 -12.06
C LEU A 10 -16.82 39.47 -10.53
N GLN A 11 -17.04 40.63 -9.89
CA GLN A 11 -17.23 40.73 -8.43
C GLN A 11 -18.69 40.62 -7.96
N ILE A 12 -19.68 40.65 -8.85
CA ILE A 12 -21.11 40.58 -8.47
C ILE A 12 -21.69 39.15 -8.59
N VAL A 13 -20.98 38.21 -9.22
CA VAL A 13 -21.39 36.78 -9.23
C VAL A 13 -20.78 35.99 -8.06
N VAL A 14 -19.79 36.53 -7.34
CA VAL A 14 -19.09 35.85 -6.24
C VAL A 14 -19.73 36.09 -4.86
N LEU A 15 -20.72 36.98 -4.74
CA LEU A 15 -21.42 37.27 -3.47
C LEU A 15 -22.84 36.67 -3.37
N GLY A 16 -23.21 35.76 -4.26
CA GLY A 16 -24.57 35.20 -4.38
C GLY A 16 -24.75 33.72 -4.05
N ILE A 17 -23.75 33.01 -3.51
CA ILE A 17 -23.90 31.60 -3.11
C ILE A 17 -23.25 31.36 -1.74
N SER A 18 -23.81 32.03 -0.72
CA SER A 18 -23.72 31.57 0.66
C SER A 18 -25.13 31.20 1.11
N ARG A 19 -25.49 29.92 0.96
CA ARG A 19 -26.36 29.18 1.89
C ARG A 19 -26.50 27.71 1.49
N THR A 20 -26.19 26.87 2.47
CA THR A 20 -26.64 25.48 2.69
C THR A 20 -26.24 24.45 1.64
N VAL A 21 -24.98 24.02 1.67
CA VAL A 21 -24.68 22.61 1.35
C VAL A 21 -24.98 21.81 2.62
N SER A 22 -26.10 21.11 2.57
CA SER A 22 -26.57 20.15 3.57
C SER A 22 -25.50 19.10 3.88
N GLU A 23 -25.21 18.95 5.17
CA GLU A 23 -24.33 17.97 5.85
C GLU A 23 -24.74 16.48 5.68
N SER A 24 -25.31 16.04 4.55
CA SER A 24 -26.01 14.73 4.50
C SER A 24 -25.72 13.76 3.35
N VAL A 25 -24.52 13.74 2.75
CA VAL A 25 -24.24 12.78 1.63
C VAL A 25 -23.02 11.86 1.79
N TYR A 26 -22.13 12.05 2.78
CA TYR A 26 -21.03 11.11 3.02
C TYR A 26 -21.38 10.03 4.06
N ARG A 27 -22.27 9.08 3.71
CA ARG A 27 -22.44 7.83 4.49
C ARG A 27 -21.61 6.69 3.89
N ASN A 28 -20.65 6.24 4.69
CA ASN A 28 -19.88 4.99 4.82
C ASN A 28 -19.55 4.14 3.55
N PRO A 29 -18.27 3.98 3.19
CA PRO A 29 -17.81 2.77 2.51
C PRO A 29 -17.97 1.55 3.42
N CYS A 30 -18.10 0.37 2.81
CA CYS A 30 -18.47 -0.86 3.49
C CYS A 30 -17.26 -1.59 4.05
N ALA A 31 -16.76 -1.11 5.19
CA ALA A 31 -15.72 -1.79 5.95
C ALA A 31 -16.31 -2.85 6.90
N GLY A 32 -15.54 -3.90 7.21
CA GLY A 32 -15.92 -4.94 8.18
C GLY A 32 -16.89 -6.02 7.68
N LEU A 33 -17.09 -6.15 6.36
CA LEU A 33 -17.81 -7.30 5.81
C LEU A 33 -17.01 -8.59 6.11
N LYS A 34 -17.66 -9.65 6.57
CA LYS A 34 -17.05 -10.96 6.74
C LYS A 34 -17.15 -11.79 5.45
N SER A 35 -16.23 -12.74 5.27
CA SER A 35 -16.47 -13.85 4.35
C SER A 35 -17.61 -14.70 4.88
N THR A 36 -18.48 -15.19 4.01
CA THR A 36 -19.64 -15.96 4.45
C THR A 36 -20.03 -17.00 3.42
N ASP A 37 -20.31 -18.22 3.88
CA ASP A 37 -21.02 -19.19 3.06
C ASP A 37 -22.51 -18.82 2.99
N LEU A 38 -22.94 -18.37 1.82
CA LEU A 38 -24.29 -17.89 1.58
C LEU A 38 -25.33 -19.02 1.67
N LEU A 39 -24.96 -20.27 1.37
CA LEU A 39 -25.90 -21.39 1.42
C LEU A 39 -26.17 -21.81 2.86
N GLU A 40 -25.12 -21.90 3.68
CA GLU A 40 -25.23 -22.20 5.11
C GLU A 40 -26.04 -21.12 5.85
N GLU A 41 -25.86 -19.85 5.49
CA GLU A 41 -26.60 -18.75 6.11
C GLU A 41 -28.06 -18.67 5.63
N ALA A 42 -28.34 -19.04 4.38
CA ALA A 42 -29.68 -18.94 3.80
C ALA A 42 -30.57 -20.17 4.05
N ILE A 43 -29.98 -21.34 4.28
CA ILE A 43 -30.70 -22.61 4.44
C ILE A 43 -30.72 -23.00 5.94
N PRO A 44 -31.89 -23.09 6.58
CA PRO A 44 -31.96 -23.39 8.01
C PRO A 44 -31.34 -24.74 8.34
N ARG A 45 -30.42 -24.77 9.32
CA ARG A 45 -29.85 -26.01 9.88
C ARG A 45 -30.88 -26.86 10.61
N ASN A 46 -31.86 -26.20 11.24
CA ASN A 46 -32.96 -26.80 11.98
C ASN A 46 -34.29 -26.29 11.42
N GLY A 47 -35.19 -27.20 11.06
CA GLY A 47 -36.52 -26.86 10.53
C GLY A 47 -36.78 -27.40 9.13
N LYS A 48 -37.87 -26.94 8.51
CA LYS A 48 -38.27 -27.37 7.16
C LYS A 48 -37.41 -26.67 6.11
N LEU A 49 -36.76 -27.45 5.25
CA LEU A 49 -35.98 -26.93 4.12
C LEU A 49 -36.85 -26.09 3.16
N PRO A 50 -36.25 -25.11 2.46
CA PRO A 50 -36.95 -24.38 1.41
C PRO A 50 -37.52 -25.33 0.34
N VAL A 51 -38.66 -24.96 -0.26
CA VAL A 51 -39.31 -25.77 -1.30
C VAL A 51 -38.32 -25.98 -2.45
N GLY A 52 -38.16 -27.24 -2.87
CA GLY A 52 -37.26 -27.65 -3.96
C GLY A 52 -35.78 -27.82 -3.58
N VAL A 53 -35.40 -27.56 -2.33
CA VAL A 53 -34.04 -27.75 -1.82
C VAL A 53 -33.94 -29.09 -1.07
N LYS A 54 -32.90 -29.88 -1.37
CA LYS A 54 -32.57 -31.11 -0.65
C LYS A 54 -31.12 -31.06 -0.17
N VAL A 55 -30.89 -31.48 1.07
CA VAL A 55 -29.55 -31.82 1.54
C VAL A 55 -29.26 -33.24 1.10
N ILE A 56 -28.14 -33.41 0.39
CA ILE A 56 -27.68 -34.72 -0.06
C ILE A 56 -26.31 -35.03 0.53
N TYR A 57 -26.01 -36.31 0.65
CA TYR A 57 -24.69 -36.80 0.98
C TYR A 57 -24.14 -37.58 -0.21
N ASP A 58 -23.07 -37.07 -0.83
CA ASP A 58 -22.38 -37.74 -1.92
C ASP A 58 -21.46 -38.81 -1.34
N THR A 59 -21.92 -40.06 -1.33
CA THR A 59 -21.17 -41.21 -0.79
C THR A 59 -19.85 -41.48 -1.50
N SER A 60 -19.70 -41.04 -2.76
CA SER A 60 -18.45 -41.22 -3.51
C SER A 60 -17.33 -40.30 -3.05
N SER A 61 -17.68 -39.10 -2.55
CA SER A 61 -16.73 -38.07 -2.12
C SER A 61 -16.86 -37.74 -0.63
N HIS A 62 -17.80 -38.37 0.08
CA HIS A 62 -18.11 -38.15 1.49
C HIS A 62 -18.45 -36.69 1.82
N VAL A 63 -19.16 -36.00 0.91
CA VAL A 63 -19.47 -34.57 0.99
C VAL A 63 -20.97 -34.34 1.20
N HIS A 64 -21.33 -33.50 2.17
CA HIS A 64 -22.68 -32.91 2.28
C HIS A 64 -22.83 -31.73 1.32
N ALA A 65 -23.95 -31.65 0.62
CA ALA A 65 -24.21 -30.59 -0.34
C ALA A 65 -25.71 -30.39 -0.59
N PHE A 66 -26.04 -29.35 -1.36
CA PHE A 66 -27.41 -28.95 -1.66
C PHE A 66 -27.77 -29.24 -3.12
N GLU A 67 -28.89 -29.94 -3.33
CA GLU A 67 -29.53 -30.16 -4.63
C GLU A 67 -30.77 -29.26 -4.76
N PHE A 68 -30.95 -28.66 -5.95
CA PHE A 68 -32.06 -27.77 -6.26
C PHE A 68 -32.85 -28.31 -7.46
N ASN A 69 -34.18 -28.34 -7.35
CA ASN A 69 -35.07 -28.83 -8.43
C ASN A 69 -35.88 -27.70 -9.09
N ASP A 70 -36.68 -27.99 -10.12
CA ASP A 70 -37.44 -26.97 -10.85
C ASP A 70 -38.59 -26.33 -10.04
N GLU A 71 -38.97 -26.92 -8.90
CA GLU A 71 -39.93 -26.36 -7.93
C GLU A 71 -39.25 -25.42 -6.93
N THR A 72 -37.92 -25.28 -6.99
CA THR A 72 -37.16 -24.41 -6.09
C THR A 72 -37.68 -22.98 -6.14
N THR A 73 -38.21 -22.52 -5.01
CA THR A 73 -38.48 -21.10 -4.77
C THR A 73 -37.15 -20.39 -4.50
N ASP A 74 -36.97 -19.16 -4.99
CA ASP A 74 -35.70 -18.41 -4.85
C ASP A 74 -35.21 -18.41 -3.38
N VAL A 75 -34.11 -19.14 -3.12
CA VAL A 75 -33.41 -19.12 -1.83
C VAL A 75 -32.79 -17.74 -1.70
N GLN A 76 -33.28 -16.94 -0.76
CA GLN A 76 -32.95 -15.54 -0.61
C GLN A 76 -32.33 -15.25 0.75
N LEU A 77 -31.17 -14.63 0.73
CA LEU A 77 -30.54 -14.06 1.91
C LEU A 77 -30.60 -12.54 1.82
N ARG A 78 -31.22 -11.90 2.83
CA ARG A 78 -31.20 -10.43 2.93
C ARG A 78 -29.78 -9.98 3.19
N SER A 79 -29.39 -8.82 2.67
CA SER A 79 -28.04 -8.30 2.90
C SER A 79 -27.83 -7.84 4.34
N GLN A 80 -28.88 -7.58 5.12
CA GLN A 80 -28.78 -6.98 6.47
C GLN A 80 -27.85 -7.73 7.46
N PRO A 81 -27.82 -9.08 7.52
CA PRO A 81 -26.88 -9.82 8.36
C PRO A 81 -25.43 -9.72 7.86
N LEU A 82 -25.23 -9.62 6.54
CA LEU A 82 -23.93 -9.60 5.89
C LEU A 82 -23.34 -8.18 5.74
N PHE A 83 -24.19 -7.17 5.60
CA PHE A 83 -23.88 -5.77 5.26
C PHE A 83 -24.35 -4.85 6.40
N HIS A 84 -24.04 -5.22 7.64
CA HIS A 84 -24.40 -4.42 8.80
C HIS A 84 -23.71 -3.05 8.75
N LYS A 85 -24.48 -1.95 8.86
CA LYS A 85 -24.01 -0.54 8.73
C LYS A 85 -23.41 -0.15 7.36
N CYS A 86 -23.55 -1.00 6.35
CA CYS A 86 -23.07 -0.75 4.99
C CYS A 86 -24.25 -0.47 4.05
N SER A 87 -24.24 0.72 3.42
CA SER A 87 -25.31 1.17 2.53
C SER A 87 -25.03 0.96 1.05
N LYS A 88 -23.82 0.51 0.69
CA LYS A 88 -23.32 0.40 -0.69
C LYS A 88 -22.84 -1.02 -1.00
N PHE A 89 -22.86 -1.42 -2.26
CA PHE A 89 -22.22 -2.66 -2.69
C PHE A 89 -20.75 -2.38 -3.03
N PRO A 90 -19.79 -3.22 -2.60
CA PRO A 90 -18.37 -2.96 -2.80
C PRO A 90 -18.00 -3.00 -4.29
N GLU A 91 -17.06 -2.14 -4.68
CA GLU A 91 -16.46 -2.16 -6.03
C GLU A 91 -15.56 -3.39 -6.24
N GLU A 92 -15.10 -4.00 -5.13
CA GLU A 92 -14.23 -5.15 -5.11
C GLU A 92 -14.78 -6.29 -4.26
N PHE A 93 -14.86 -7.48 -4.84
CA PHE A 93 -15.36 -8.67 -4.16
C PHE A 93 -14.93 -9.94 -4.87
N SER A 94 -15.05 -11.05 -4.16
CA SER A 94 -14.82 -12.38 -4.71
C SER A 94 -15.96 -13.33 -4.33
N VAL A 95 -16.19 -14.32 -5.20
CA VAL A 95 -17.17 -15.38 -5.00
C VAL A 95 -16.51 -16.71 -5.31
N PHE A 96 -16.61 -17.64 -4.39
CA PHE A 96 -16.24 -19.04 -4.60
C PHE A 96 -17.47 -19.91 -4.59
N PHE A 97 -17.51 -20.92 -5.44
CA PHE A 97 -18.51 -21.96 -5.34
C PHE A 97 -17.92 -23.32 -5.66
N VAL A 98 -18.33 -24.32 -4.90
CA VAL A 98 -17.92 -25.71 -5.06
C VAL A 98 -19.12 -26.48 -5.61
N ILE A 99 -19.00 -27.03 -6.81
CA ILE A 99 -20.13 -27.57 -7.55
C ILE A 99 -19.78 -28.89 -8.24
N LYS A 100 -20.74 -29.83 -8.21
CA LYS A 100 -20.74 -31.05 -9.02
C LYS A 100 -21.89 -30.95 -10.01
N HIS A 101 -21.57 -30.91 -11.30
CA HIS A 101 -22.56 -30.59 -12.32
C HIS A 101 -22.40 -31.45 -13.59
N LYS A 102 -23.53 -31.75 -14.24
CA LYS A 102 -23.63 -32.50 -15.49
C LYS A 102 -23.91 -31.56 -16.68
N ARG A 103 -24.29 -32.12 -17.82
CA ARG A 103 -24.77 -31.32 -18.97
C ARG A 103 -25.93 -30.39 -18.57
N ILE A 104 -25.84 -29.12 -18.98
CA ILE A 104 -26.88 -28.11 -18.75
C ILE A 104 -27.90 -28.19 -19.89
N PHE A 105 -29.14 -28.59 -19.60
CA PHE A 105 -30.17 -28.80 -20.62
C PHE A 105 -31.03 -27.55 -20.92
N GLY A 106 -30.88 -26.47 -20.14
CA GLY A 106 -31.53 -25.17 -20.37
C GLY A 106 -30.63 -24.11 -21.02
N LYS A 107 -31.17 -22.92 -21.35
CA LYS A 107 -30.38 -21.82 -21.95
C LYS A 107 -29.32 -21.25 -20.99
N LYS A 108 -29.56 -21.25 -19.67
CA LYS A 108 -28.73 -20.60 -18.65
C LYS A 108 -29.21 -20.92 -17.23
N GLU A 109 -28.30 -21.34 -16.34
CA GLU A 109 -28.55 -21.56 -14.91
C GLU A 109 -27.87 -20.46 -14.06
N CYS A 110 -28.39 -20.16 -12.86
CA CYS A 110 -27.91 -19.05 -12.02
C CYS A 110 -27.39 -19.54 -10.67
N VAL A 111 -26.09 -19.37 -10.43
CA VAL A 111 -25.45 -19.73 -9.16
C VAL A 111 -25.74 -18.65 -8.11
N LEU A 112 -25.57 -17.39 -8.49
CA LEU A 112 -25.75 -16.24 -7.61
C LEU A 112 -26.30 -15.06 -8.39
N ARG A 113 -27.29 -14.36 -7.85
CA ARG A 113 -27.67 -13.01 -8.28
C ARG A 113 -27.77 -12.08 -7.08
N VAL A 114 -27.09 -10.95 -7.17
CA VAL A 114 -27.17 -9.87 -6.19
C VAL A 114 -28.02 -8.74 -6.78
N ARG A 115 -29.01 -8.27 -6.03
CA ARG A 115 -29.93 -7.20 -6.46
C ARG A 115 -30.21 -6.22 -5.32
N ASN A 116 -30.43 -4.97 -5.66
CA ASN A 116 -31.08 -4.00 -4.77
C ASN A 116 -32.56 -3.86 -5.17
N GLN A 117 -33.27 -2.89 -4.58
CA GLN A 117 -34.68 -2.64 -4.89
C GLN A 117 -34.94 -2.19 -6.34
N MET A 118 -33.92 -1.63 -7.02
CA MET A 118 -34.07 -1.02 -8.34
C MET A 118 -33.58 -1.92 -9.48
N THR A 119 -32.46 -2.63 -9.31
CA THR A 119 -31.77 -3.36 -10.40
C THR A 119 -30.95 -4.55 -9.89
N SER A 120 -30.58 -5.45 -10.82
CA SER A 120 -29.57 -6.49 -10.59
C SER A 120 -28.16 -5.89 -10.69
N ILE A 121 -27.38 -6.06 -9.63
CA ILE A 121 -26.01 -5.54 -9.50
C ILE A 121 -25.03 -6.48 -10.21
N VAL A 122 -25.02 -7.75 -9.81
CA VAL A 122 -24.17 -8.79 -10.40
C VAL A 122 -24.90 -10.13 -10.42
N SER A 123 -24.65 -10.94 -11.45
CA SER A 123 -25.05 -12.35 -11.44
C SER A 123 -23.98 -13.27 -12.04
N ILE A 124 -23.85 -14.45 -11.45
CA ILE A 124 -22.96 -15.54 -11.88
C ILE A 124 -23.84 -16.63 -12.47
N ASN A 125 -23.58 -16.97 -13.73
CA ASN A 125 -24.44 -17.86 -14.48
C ASN A 125 -23.66 -18.90 -15.26
N LEU A 126 -24.23 -20.10 -15.36
CA LEU A 126 -23.63 -21.26 -16.01
C LEU A 126 -24.36 -21.60 -17.31
N THR A 127 -23.59 -22.04 -18.30
CA THR A 127 -24.06 -22.62 -19.55
C THR A 127 -23.09 -23.73 -19.96
N ASN A 128 -23.49 -24.56 -20.94
CA ASN A 128 -22.60 -25.60 -21.49
C ASN A 128 -21.28 -25.04 -22.05
N LYS A 129 -21.23 -23.76 -22.44
CA LYS A 129 -20.04 -23.15 -23.05
C LYS A 129 -19.30 -22.18 -22.13
N TYR A 130 -19.99 -21.55 -21.19
CA TYR A 130 -19.44 -20.43 -20.43
C TYR A 130 -19.89 -20.37 -18.97
N ILE A 131 -18.96 -19.98 -18.11
CA ILE A 131 -19.19 -19.37 -16.79
C ILE A 131 -19.23 -17.86 -17.01
N MET A 132 -20.31 -17.20 -16.63
CA MET A 132 -20.55 -15.79 -16.96
C MET A 132 -20.82 -14.94 -15.74
N LEU A 133 -20.00 -13.90 -15.56
CA LEU A 133 -20.31 -12.80 -14.67
C LEU A 133 -21.03 -11.69 -15.46
N VAL A 134 -22.18 -11.26 -14.98
CA VAL A 134 -23.04 -10.28 -15.65
C VAL A 134 -23.30 -9.11 -14.71
N TYR A 135 -22.98 -7.90 -15.16
CA TYR A 135 -23.24 -6.63 -14.45
C TYR A 135 -23.61 -5.56 -15.48
N ASN A 136 -24.52 -4.63 -15.18
CA ASN A 136 -24.96 -3.57 -16.10
C ASN A 136 -25.23 -4.06 -17.55
N SER A 137 -25.92 -5.20 -17.68
CA SER A 137 -26.20 -5.88 -18.96
C SER A 137 -24.96 -6.35 -19.76
N ARG A 138 -23.74 -6.20 -19.23
CA ARG A 138 -22.49 -6.68 -19.82
C ARG A 138 -22.20 -8.10 -19.37
N ARG A 139 -21.65 -8.93 -20.26
CA ARG A 139 -21.35 -10.34 -20.00
C ARG A 139 -19.85 -10.59 -20.09
N VAL A 140 -19.22 -10.89 -18.97
CA VAL A 140 -17.84 -11.38 -18.90
C VAL A 140 -17.87 -12.90 -18.95
N LYS A 141 -17.43 -13.48 -20.08
CA LYS A 141 -17.56 -14.91 -20.35
C LYS A 141 -16.23 -15.64 -20.19
N PHE A 142 -16.16 -16.68 -19.37
CA PHE A 142 -15.04 -17.61 -19.31
C PHE A 142 -15.48 -18.96 -19.87
N ARG A 143 -14.64 -19.64 -20.67
CA ARG A 143 -15.01 -20.97 -21.21
C ARG A 143 -15.22 -21.96 -20.07
N ASN A 144 -16.35 -22.66 -20.10
CA ASN A 144 -16.64 -23.77 -19.21
C ASN A 144 -16.07 -25.05 -19.84
N THR A 145 -14.93 -25.53 -19.35
CA THR A 145 -14.24 -26.70 -19.90
C THR A 145 -14.27 -27.92 -19.00
N VAL A 146 -14.67 -27.77 -17.73
CA VAL A 146 -14.52 -28.82 -16.71
C VAL A 146 -15.79 -29.07 -15.89
N LEU A 147 -16.67 -28.08 -15.69
CA LEU A 147 -17.83 -28.23 -14.78
C LEU A 147 -18.93 -29.19 -15.28
N LEU A 148 -18.73 -29.97 -16.35
CA LEU A 148 -19.77 -30.80 -16.97
C LEU A 148 -19.41 -32.29 -16.96
N ASP A 149 -18.37 -32.68 -16.23
CA ASP A 149 -17.84 -34.04 -16.16
C ASP A 149 -18.42 -34.87 -14.99
N ASN A 150 -19.39 -34.31 -14.27
CA ASN A 150 -19.99 -34.90 -13.08
C ASN A 150 -18.99 -35.12 -11.92
N LYS A 151 -17.94 -34.31 -11.81
CA LYS A 151 -17.02 -34.26 -10.66
C LYS A 151 -17.14 -32.95 -9.89
N TRP A 152 -16.59 -32.93 -8.68
CA TRP A 152 -16.50 -31.73 -7.85
C TRP A 152 -15.46 -30.77 -8.41
N HIS A 153 -15.85 -29.49 -8.53
CA HIS A 153 -14.97 -28.42 -8.96
C HIS A 153 -15.15 -27.18 -8.08
N THR A 154 -14.05 -26.50 -7.80
CA THR A 154 -14.05 -25.20 -7.12
C THR A 154 -13.85 -24.11 -8.17
N VAL A 155 -14.78 -23.16 -8.26
CA VAL A 155 -14.65 -21.97 -9.11
C VAL A 155 -14.52 -20.75 -8.23
N GLY A 156 -13.47 -19.96 -8.47
CA GLY A 156 -13.28 -18.66 -7.84
C GLY A 156 -13.39 -17.54 -8.87
N LEU A 157 -14.14 -16.49 -8.54
CA LEU A 157 -14.26 -15.25 -9.33
C LEU A 157 -13.91 -14.06 -8.44
N SER A 158 -12.91 -13.28 -8.81
CA SER A 158 -12.59 -11.99 -8.18
C SER A 158 -12.84 -10.86 -9.16
N VAL A 159 -13.58 -9.85 -8.72
CA VAL A 159 -13.89 -8.63 -9.48
C VAL A 159 -13.14 -7.48 -8.85
N THR A 160 -12.24 -6.87 -9.61
CA THR A 160 -11.69 -5.55 -9.29
C THR A 160 -12.51 -4.49 -10.04
N GLY A 161 -12.32 -3.22 -9.70
CA GLY A 161 -12.91 -2.11 -10.48
C GLY A 161 -12.58 -2.19 -11.98
N SER A 162 -11.49 -2.85 -12.40
CA SER A 162 -10.99 -2.86 -13.77
C SER A 162 -10.90 -4.24 -14.43
N ASP A 163 -10.95 -5.34 -13.68
CA ASP A 163 -10.70 -6.69 -14.15
C ASP A 163 -11.62 -7.72 -13.49
N VAL A 164 -11.80 -8.85 -14.16
CA VAL A 164 -12.34 -10.07 -13.55
C VAL A 164 -11.34 -11.19 -13.71
N ILE A 165 -11.01 -11.84 -12.61
CA ILE A 165 -10.11 -12.98 -12.55
C ILE A 165 -10.94 -14.20 -12.19
N MET A 166 -10.79 -15.27 -12.97
CA MET A 166 -11.42 -16.54 -12.70
C MET A 166 -10.38 -17.63 -12.53
N THR A 167 -10.59 -18.50 -11.55
CA THR A 167 -9.87 -19.77 -11.45
C THR A 167 -10.84 -20.96 -11.36
N THR A 168 -10.35 -22.12 -11.75
CA THR A 168 -11.05 -23.40 -11.53
C THR A 168 -10.04 -24.42 -11.01
N ASP A 169 -10.33 -25.00 -9.86
CA ASP A 169 -9.52 -25.96 -9.09
C ASP A 169 -8.07 -25.49 -8.86
N CYS A 170 -7.84 -24.18 -8.84
CA CYS A 170 -6.51 -23.56 -8.88
C CYS A 170 -5.59 -24.03 -10.03
N ARG A 171 -6.13 -24.72 -11.05
CA ARG A 171 -5.35 -25.29 -12.17
C ARG A 171 -5.08 -24.27 -13.27
N SER A 172 -6.02 -23.36 -13.51
CA SER A 172 -5.88 -22.30 -14.49
C SER A 172 -6.44 -20.99 -13.95
N ARG A 173 -5.69 -19.90 -14.14
CA ARG A 173 -6.11 -18.53 -13.80
C ARG A 173 -6.28 -17.75 -15.10
N LYS A 174 -7.47 -17.17 -15.29
CA LYS A 174 -7.81 -16.40 -16.50
C LYS A 174 -8.23 -15.00 -16.07
N ARG A 175 -7.53 -13.98 -16.56
CA ARG A 175 -7.86 -12.57 -16.33
C ARG A 175 -8.56 -11.98 -17.54
N LYS A 176 -9.58 -11.15 -17.33
CA LYS A 176 -10.25 -10.36 -18.36
C LYS A 176 -10.39 -8.92 -17.91
N ARG A 177 -9.78 -8.00 -18.68
CA ARG A 177 -9.93 -6.57 -18.48
C ARG A 177 -11.31 -6.11 -18.90
N LEU A 178 -11.94 -5.30 -18.06
CA LEU A 178 -13.27 -4.75 -18.29
C LEU A 178 -13.18 -3.52 -19.19
N LYS A 179 -13.92 -3.52 -20.31
CA LYS A 179 -14.00 -2.35 -21.20
C LYS A 179 -14.62 -1.12 -20.52
N ARG A 180 -15.53 -1.36 -19.57
CA ARG A 180 -16.10 -0.35 -18.68
C ARG A 180 -15.91 -0.88 -17.27
N LYS A 181 -15.38 -0.06 -16.37
CA LYS A 181 -15.13 -0.44 -14.98
C LYS A 181 -16.39 -0.96 -14.29
N PHE A 182 -16.22 -1.83 -13.30
CA PHE A 182 -17.31 -2.18 -12.40
C PHE A 182 -17.74 -0.91 -11.63
N PRO A 183 -19.04 -0.66 -11.42
CA PRO A 183 -19.48 0.62 -10.86
C PRO A 183 -19.11 0.76 -9.38
N ALA A 184 -18.55 1.90 -9.01
CA ALA A 184 -18.39 2.30 -7.61
C ALA A 184 -19.71 2.81 -7.02
N ASN A 185 -19.81 2.79 -5.68
CA ASN A 185 -20.88 3.44 -4.91
C ASN A 185 -22.33 2.98 -5.22
N ILE A 186 -22.54 1.71 -5.60
CA ILE A 186 -23.88 1.19 -5.91
C ILE A 186 -24.71 1.11 -4.62
N PRO A 187 -25.89 1.75 -4.51
CA PRO A 187 -26.73 1.64 -3.31
C PRO A 187 -27.19 0.19 -3.08
N PHE A 188 -27.08 -0.30 -1.85
CA PHE A 188 -27.37 -1.70 -1.50
C PHE A 188 -28.09 -1.88 -0.15
N GLN A 189 -28.67 -0.81 0.39
CA GLN A 189 -29.60 -0.92 1.52
C GLN A 189 -30.76 -1.86 1.17
N ASN A 190 -31.01 -2.85 2.03
CA ASN A 190 -32.00 -3.92 1.81
C ASN A 190 -31.77 -4.74 0.53
N GLY A 191 -30.51 -4.89 0.13
CA GLY A 191 -30.10 -5.81 -0.92
C GLY A 191 -30.47 -7.26 -0.64
N THR A 192 -30.44 -8.08 -1.69
CA THR A 192 -30.76 -9.51 -1.58
C THR A 192 -29.82 -10.34 -2.43
N PHE A 193 -29.34 -11.43 -1.86
CA PHE A 193 -28.62 -12.51 -2.53
C PHE A 193 -29.64 -13.60 -2.90
N GLN A 194 -29.81 -13.87 -4.18
CA GLN A 194 -30.59 -14.99 -4.72
C GLN A 194 -29.62 -16.11 -5.08
N LEU A 195 -29.82 -17.29 -4.49
CA LEU A 195 -28.90 -18.42 -4.57
C LEU A 195 -29.55 -19.57 -5.34
N ALA A 196 -28.81 -20.16 -6.29
CA ALA A 196 -29.18 -21.34 -7.09
C ALA A 196 -30.48 -21.25 -7.94
N SER A 197 -31.40 -20.32 -7.66
CA SER A 197 -32.56 -19.96 -8.45
C SER A 197 -32.67 -18.43 -8.49
N CYS A 198 -32.74 -17.86 -9.70
CA CYS A 198 -32.80 -16.41 -9.91
C CYS A 198 -33.94 -16.04 -10.86
N ARG A 199 -35.17 -16.36 -10.47
CA ARG A 199 -36.38 -16.06 -11.27
C ARG A 199 -36.86 -14.61 -11.00
N PRO A 200 -37.52 -13.94 -11.96
CA PRO A 200 -37.60 -14.29 -13.38
C PRO A 200 -36.25 -14.01 -14.10
N GLY A 201 -35.96 -14.76 -15.17
CA GLY A 201 -34.87 -14.43 -16.12
C GLY A 201 -33.61 -15.31 -16.10
N SER A 202 -33.45 -16.27 -15.19
CA SER A 202 -32.43 -17.34 -15.29
C SER A 202 -32.93 -18.63 -14.61
N GLY A 203 -32.45 -19.79 -15.07
CA GLY A 203 -32.89 -21.11 -14.59
C GLY A 203 -32.29 -21.50 -13.24
N VAL A 204 -32.87 -22.53 -12.63
CA VAL A 204 -32.38 -23.18 -11.41
C VAL A 204 -31.13 -23.99 -11.74
N VAL A 205 -30.15 -24.02 -10.84
CA VAL A 205 -28.97 -24.89 -10.95
C VAL A 205 -29.40 -26.34 -10.81
N ARG A 206 -29.11 -27.18 -11.82
CA ARG A 206 -29.50 -28.61 -11.80
C ARG A 206 -28.42 -29.54 -11.29
N GLY A 207 -27.24 -29.01 -10.99
CA GLY A 207 -26.20 -29.70 -10.25
C GLY A 207 -26.34 -29.53 -8.75
N ILE A 208 -25.32 -30.01 -8.04
CA ILE A 208 -25.26 -30.00 -6.59
C ILE A 208 -24.19 -28.99 -6.17
N ILE A 209 -24.53 -28.05 -5.30
CA ILE A 209 -23.61 -27.04 -4.77
C ILE A 209 -23.29 -27.39 -3.33
N LYS A 210 -22.00 -27.51 -3.01
CA LYS A 210 -21.50 -27.73 -1.65
C LYS A 210 -21.40 -26.38 -0.93
N ASP A 211 -20.49 -25.53 -1.41
CA ASP A 211 -20.17 -24.24 -0.80
C ASP A 211 -20.49 -23.10 -1.78
N LEU A 212 -20.99 -21.97 -1.28
CA LEU A 212 -21.12 -20.72 -2.04
C LEU A 212 -20.67 -19.55 -1.19
N VAL A 213 -19.38 -19.26 -1.26
CA VAL A 213 -18.70 -18.33 -0.36
C VAL A 213 -18.60 -16.95 -1.00
N TRP A 214 -19.15 -15.96 -0.31
CA TRP A 214 -18.91 -14.55 -0.56
C TRP A 214 -17.65 -14.11 0.19
N VAL A 215 -16.77 -13.36 -0.47
CA VAL A 215 -15.56 -12.81 0.14
C VAL A 215 -15.42 -11.33 -0.22
N PRO A 216 -15.34 -10.43 0.76
CA PRO A 216 -15.04 -9.03 0.51
C PRO A 216 -13.63 -8.84 -0.07
N GLY A 217 -13.49 -7.94 -1.05
CA GLY A 217 -12.22 -7.71 -1.74
C GLY A 217 -11.94 -8.64 -2.93
N ALA A 218 -11.03 -8.20 -3.80
CA ALA A 218 -10.76 -8.84 -5.10
C ALA A 218 -9.49 -9.72 -5.12
N ASP A 219 -8.87 -9.94 -3.96
CA ASP A 219 -7.59 -10.65 -3.83
C ASP A 219 -7.77 -12.14 -3.48
N ALA A 220 -8.97 -12.56 -3.11
CA ALA A 220 -9.23 -13.91 -2.62
C ALA A 220 -8.88 -15.01 -3.64
N VAL A 221 -9.17 -14.83 -4.95
CA VAL A 221 -8.76 -15.80 -5.99
C VAL A 221 -7.24 -15.88 -6.16
N ARG A 222 -6.52 -14.79 -5.85
CA ARG A 222 -5.05 -14.76 -5.92
C ARG A 222 -4.43 -15.46 -4.71
N ARG A 223 -4.97 -15.20 -3.51
CA ARG A 223 -4.56 -15.84 -2.25
C ARG A 223 -4.89 -17.32 -2.20
N ALA A 224 -6.09 -17.70 -2.66
CA ALA A 224 -6.56 -19.08 -2.60
C ALA A 224 -5.78 -20.05 -3.50
N CYS A 225 -5.07 -19.53 -4.51
CA CYS A 225 -4.33 -20.34 -5.47
C CYS A 225 -2.87 -19.90 -5.53
N PRO A 226 -1.99 -20.39 -4.63
CA PRO A 226 -0.56 -20.11 -4.71
C PRO A 226 0.00 -20.53 -6.08
N PRO A 227 1.04 -19.85 -6.61
CA PRO A 227 1.74 -20.33 -7.80
C PRO A 227 2.25 -21.77 -7.56
N ARG A 228 2.18 -22.61 -8.60
CA ARG A 228 2.89 -23.90 -8.57
C ARG A 228 4.36 -23.57 -8.39
N ILE A 229 4.90 -23.80 -7.20
CA ILE A 229 6.34 -23.81 -6.97
C ILE A 229 6.88 -24.84 -7.98
N PRO A 230 7.83 -24.48 -8.87
CA PRO A 230 8.50 -25.47 -9.69
C PRO A 230 9.01 -26.56 -8.75
N LYS A 231 8.71 -27.83 -9.03
CA LYS A 231 9.42 -28.91 -8.36
C LYS A 231 10.91 -28.67 -8.63
N HIS A 232 11.64 -28.17 -7.63
CA HIS A 232 13.09 -28.19 -7.66
C HIS A 232 13.46 -29.66 -7.65
N THR A 233 13.88 -30.18 -8.80
CA THR A 233 14.28 -31.59 -8.96
C THR A 233 15.63 -31.92 -8.34
N HIS A 234 16.17 -31.08 -7.44
CA HIS A 234 17.49 -31.32 -6.83
C HIS A 234 17.59 -30.83 -5.39
N MET A 235 16.66 -31.22 -4.51
CA MET A 235 16.91 -31.38 -3.06
C MET A 235 15.94 -32.43 -2.48
N ASP A 236 16.05 -33.67 -2.95
CA ASP A 236 15.49 -34.83 -2.26
C ASP A 236 16.53 -35.29 -1.22
N ASN A 237 16.46 -34.75 0.01
CA ASN A 237 16.92 -35.52 1.17
C ASN A 237 15.87 -36.59 1.46
N ARG A 238 15.86 -37.64 0.64
CA ARG A 238 15.23 -38.91 0.99
C ARG A 238 16.10 -39.59 2.03
N LEU A 239 15.58 -39.72 3.25
CA LEU A 239 16.00 -40.81 4.13
C LEU A 239 15.62 -42.14 3.45
N PRO A 240 16.51 -43.16 3.42
CA PRO A 240 16.20 -44.45 2.83
C PRO A 240 15.03 -45.11 3.57
N SER A 241 14.13 -45.71 2.81
CA SER A 241 13.09 -46.60 3.29
C SER A 241 13.69 -47.73 4.15
N LEU A 242 13.26 -47.84 5.41
CA LEU A 242 13.36 -49.06 6.19
C LEU A 242 12.24 -50.02 5.72
N PRO A 243 12.52 -51.34 5.56
CA PRO A 243 11.49 -52.32 5.21
C PRO A 243 10.53 -52.59 6.37
N ASP A 244 9.31 -52.97 6.01
CA ASP A 244 8.19 -53.43 6.84
C ASP A 244 8.56 -54.00 8.21
N LEU A 245 8.03 -53.40 9.28
CA LEU A 245 7.80 -54.11 10.53
C LEU A 245 6.56 -53.53 11.26
N TYR A 246 5.58 -54.42 11.42
CA TYR A 246 4.39 -54.36 12.28
C TYR A 246 3.19 -53.51 11.85
N GLY A 247 2.12 -54.24 11.49
CA GLY A 247 0.77 -53.72 11.35
C GLY A 247 0.19 -53.24 12.68
N ILE A 248 -0.30 -52.01 12.66
CA ILE A 248 -1.25 -51.47 13.62
C ILE A 248 -2.24 -50.64 12.78
N ALA A 249 -3.53 -50.83 13.05
CA ALA A 249 -4.63 -50.19 12.34
C ALA A 249 -4.38 -48.69 12.08
N SER A 250 -4.49 -48.26 10.82
CA SER A 250 -4.49 -46.84 10.49
C SER A 250 -5.59 -46.13 11.30
N PRO A 251 -5.26 -45.06 12.04
CA PRO A 251 -6.28 -44.13 12.47
C PRO A 251 -6.96 -43.60 11.21
N GLY A 252 -8.29 -43.47 11.22
CA GLY A 252 -9.00 -42.75 10.15
C GLY A 252 -8.40 -41.35 9.91
N PRO A 253 -8.67 -40.74 8.75
CA PRO A 253 -8.06 -39.46 8.38
C PRO A 253 -8.25 -38.43 9.51
N ARG A 254 -7.15 -37.80 9.93
CA ARG A 254 -7.23 -36.68 10.88
C ARG A 254 -7.98 -35.53 10.19
N TRP A 255 -8.68 -34.72 10.97
CA TRP A 255 -9.47 -33.57 10.49
C TRP A 255 -8.66 -32.54 9.65
N GLU A 256 -7.34 -32.61 9.71
CA GLU A 256 -6.37 -31.74 9.02
C GLU A 256 -5.93 -32.26 7.64
N ASP A 257 -6.14 -33.55 7.35
CA ASP A 257 -5.72 -34.16 6.09
C ASP A 257 -6.82 -33.97 5.04
N CYS A 258 -6.42 -33.56 3.82
CA CYS A 258 -7.29 -33.54 2.66
C CYS A 258 -6.88 -34.65 1.69
N THR A 259 -7.84 -35.26 1.00
CA THR A 259 -7.52 -36.38 0.11
C THR A 259 -6.78 -35.90 -1.13
N TRP A 260 -6.09 -36.79 -1.85
CA TRP A 260 -5.46 -36.45 -3.14
C TRP A 260 -6.46 -35.92 -4.18
N MET A 261 -7.76 -36.20 -4.01
CA MET A 261 -8.84 -35.64 -4.84
C MET A 261 -9.17 -34.19 -4.49
N ASP A 262 -8.86 -33.75 -3.27
CA ASP A 262 -9.11 -32.42 -2.75
C ASP A 262 -7.95 -31.44 -3.06
N VAL A 263 -6.81 -31.91 -3.58
CA VAL A 263 -5.64 -31.05 -3.87
C VAL A 263 -6.01 -29.95 -4.88
N GLY A 264 -5.95 -28.69 -4.43
CA GLY A 264 -6.37 -27.50 -5.17
C GLY A 264 -7.82 -27.05 -4.91
N SER A 265 -8.58 -27.79 -4.10
CA SER A 265 -9.90 -27.38 -3.62
C SER A 265 -9.77 -26.36 -2.48
N VAL A 266 -10.71 -25.41 -2.48
CA VAL A 266 -10.83 -24.37 -1.43
C VAL A 266 -12.09 -24.68 -0.65
N ALA A 267 -12.00 -24.66 0.68
CA ALA A 267 -13.12 -24.84 1.60
C ALA A 267 -13.18 -23.68 2.59
N TYR A 268 -14.35 -23.42 3.14
CA TYR A 268 -14.53 -22.46 4.24
C TYR A 268 -14.67 -23.23 5.56
N ASP A 269 -13.82 -22.91 6.53
CA ASP A 269 -13.90 -23.50 7.86
C ASP A 269 -14.88 -22.70 8.71
N LEU A 270 -15.99 -23.34 9.08
CA LEU A 270 -17.05 -22.72 9.88
C LEU A 270 -16.64 -22.48 11.33
N HIS A 271 -15.65 -23.22 11.85
CA HIS A 271 -15.17 -23.05 13.22
C HIS A 271 -14.21 -21.86 13.31
N SER A 272 -13.28 -21.76 12.36
CA SER A 272 -12.27 -20.69 12.34
C SER A 272 -12.63 -19.50 11.45
N GLU A 273 -13.85 -19.45 10.90
CA GLU A 273 -14.36 -18.42 9.98
C GLU A 273 -13.39 -18.09 8.82
N SER A 274 -12.58 -19.04 8.36
CA SER A 274 -11.47 -18.80 7.44
C SER A 274 -11.53 -19.66 6.18
N LEU A 275 -10.94 -19.17 5.09
CA LEU A 275 -10.72 -19.98 3.90
C LEU A 275 -9.51 -20.90 4.10
N LYS A 276 -9.62 -22.14 3.67
CA LYS A 276 -8.52 -23.12 3.61
C LYS A 276 -8.38 -23.70 2.22
N VAL A 277 -7.14 -23.97 1.79
CA VAL A 277 -6.82 -24.61 0.51
C VAL A 277 -6.07 -25.91 0.77
N CYS A 278 -6.45 -26.97 0.08
CA CYS A 278 -5.77 -28.25 0.17
C CYS A 278 -4.51 -28.22 -0.70
N VAL A 279 -3.33 -28.26 -0.07
CA VAL A 279 -2.02 -28.26 -0.72
C VAL A 279 -1.28 -29.54 -0.32
N ASN A 280 -0.96 -30.39 -1.30
CA ASN A 280 -0.23 -31.65 -1.09
C ASN A 280 -0.85 -32.59 -0.05
N GLY A 281 -2.18 -32.65 0.03
CA GLY A 281 -2.89 -33.54 0.96
C GLY A 281 -3.07 -32.99 2.37
N ILE A 282 -2.73 -31.71 2.60
CA ILE A 282 -2.93 -31.01 3.88
C ILE A 282 -3.81 -29.78 3.66
N TRP A 283 -4.82 -29.59 4.51
CA TRP A 283 -5.59 -28.34 4.53
C TRP A 283 -4.72 -27.21 5.11
N GLN A 284 -4.36 -26.23 4.28
CA GLN A 284 -3.66 -25.03 4.72
C GLN A 284 -4.69 -23.90 4.86
N HIS A 285 -4.87 -23.39 6.07
CA HIS A 285 -5.62 -22.16 6.28
C HIS A 285 -4.91 -21.02 5.53
N LEU A 286 -5.66 -20.25 4.76
CA LEU A 286 -5.17 -19.01 4.19
C LEU A 286 -4.95 -18.07 5.37
N SER A 287 -3.69 -17.90 5.77
CA SER A 287 -3.29 -17.10 6.92
C SER A 287 -3.81 -15.66 6.78
N VAL A 288 -4.94 -15.40 7.42
CA VAL A 288 -5.10 -14.24 8.30
C VAL A 288 -4.88 -14.82 9.69
N THR A 289 -3.64 -14.79 10.16
CA THR A 289 -3.34 -15.17 11.54
C THR A 289 -4.05 -14.17 12.46
N VAL A 290 -5.14 -14.59 13.08
CA VAL A 290 -5.58 -14.02 14.36
C VAL A 290 -5.56 -15.19 15.35
N PRO A 291 -4.49 -15.36 16.15
CA PRO A 291 -4.53 -16.23 17.31
C PRO A 291 -5.68 -15.77 18.22
N GLU A 292 -6.44 -16.71 18.78
CA GLU A 292 -7.68 -16.49 19.57
C GLU A 292 -7.53 -15.60 20.83
N LYS A 293 -6.36 -14.99 21.06
CA LYS A 293 -6.07 -14.11 22.19
C LYS A 293 -5.37 -12.79 21.81
N GLU A 294 -5.09 -12.56 20.53
CA GLU A 294 -4.50 -11.32 20.04
C GLU A 294 -5.59 -10.46 19.37
N PRO A 295 -5.59 -9.13 19.55
CA PRO A 295 -6.59 -8.24 18.96
C PRO A 295 -6.61 -8.41 17.44
N VAL A 296 -7.80 -8.43 16.85
CA VAL A 296 -7.99 -8.48 15.39
C VAL A 296 -7.10 -7.40 14.75
N PRO A 297 -6.25 -7.72 13.74
CA PRO A 297 -5.32 -6.76 13.17
C PRO A 297 -6.06 -5.54 12.66
N LYS A 298 -5.85 -4.40 13.32
CA LYS A 298 -6.39 -3.11 12.90
C LYS A 298 -5.93 -2.84 11.47
N ARG A 299 -6.87 -2.70 10.53
CA ARG A 299 -6.61 -2.38 9.13
C ARG A 299 -6.96 -0.93 8.83
N LEU A 300 -6.14 -0.26 8.03
CA LEU A 300 -6.40 1.10 7.59
C LEU A 300 -7.64 1.16 6.69
N ASP A 301 -8.60 2.03 7.01
CA ASP A 301 -9.79 2.30 6.19
C ASP A 301 -9.63 3.60 5.39
N TYR A 302 -9.38 4.71 6.07
CA TYR A 302 -9.12 6.00 5.43
C TYR A 302 -8.34 6.94 6.35
N LEU A 303 -7.88 8.06 5.80
CA LEU A 303 -7.29 9.16 6.56
C LEU A 303 -8.29 10.31 6.69
N GLU A 304 -8.40 10.88 7.88
CA GLU A 304 -9.18 12.09 8.13
C GLU A 304 -8.27 13.25 8.48
N LEU A 305 -8.61 14.48 8.04
CA LEU A 305 -7.91 15.67 8.51
C LEU A 305 -8.08 15.79 10.02
N TYR A 306 -6.97 15.88 10.73
CA TYR A 306 -6.92 15.96 12.19
C TYR A 306 -6.56 17.36 12.67
N GLN A 307 -5.54 17.97 12.09
CA GLN A 307 -5.05 19.29 12.50
C GLN A 307 -4.39 20.04 11.35
N ASP A 308 -4.68 21.34 11.23
CA ASP A 308 -3.88 22.26 10.40
C ASP A 308 -2.69 22.83 11.21
N LEU A 309 -1.52 22.90 10.59
CA LEU A 309 -0.29 23.42 11.19
C LEU A 309 0.21 24.63 10.42
N ARG A 310 0.18 25.79 11.07
CA ARG A 310 0.64 27.04 10.45
C ARG A 310 2.11 27.28 10.68
N THR A 311 2.92 27.04 9.67
CA THR A 311 4.37 27.23 9.68
C THR A 311 4.78 28.69 9.32
N PRO A 312 6.03 29.10 9.58
CA PRO A 312 6.55 30.44 9.27
C PRO A 312 6.57 30.76 7.76
N GLY A 313 6.72 29.73 6.93
CA GLY A 313 6.87 29.77 5.48
C GLY A 313 6.50 28.42 4.84
N PRO A 314 6.67 28.26 3.53
CA PRO A 314 6.66 26.94 2.91
C PRO A 314 7.61 25.99 3.62
N SER A 315 7.24 24.72 3.68
CA SER A 315 8.05 23.66 4.33
C SER A 315 8.38 22.60 3.29
N ILE A 316 9.65 22.19 3.22
CA ILE A 316 10.11 21.15 2.31
C ILE A 316 10.05 19.78 2.99
N ASP A 317 10.49 19.74 4.24
CA ASP A 317 10.63 18.53 5.04
C ASP A 317 10.00 18.73 6.44
N VAL A 318 9.63 17.63 7.09
CA VAL A 318 9.19 17.55 8.47
C VAL A 318 9.80 16.33 9.14
N GLU A 319 10.68 16.53 10.12
CA GLU A 319 11.28 15.43 10.88
C GLU A 319 10.54 15.22 12.21
N VAL A 320 10.12 13.98 12.51
CA VAL A 320 9.36 13.61 13.72
C VAL A 320 10.18 12.74 14.67
N PHE A 321 10.38 13.23 15.90
CA PHE A 321 11.24 12.56 16.86
C PHE A 321 10.74 12.69 18.30
N THR A 322 11.21 11.80 19.18
CA THR A 322 10.88 11.81 20.61
C THR A 322 12.11 12.02 21.47
N ILE A 323 12.00 12.94 22.45
CA ILE A 323 12.99 13.10 23.51
C ILE A 323 12.47 12.44 24.79
N PRO A 324 13.16 11.44 25.36
CA PRO A 324 12.78 10.79 26.61
C PRO A 324 12.56 11.78 27.76
N GLY A 325 11.39 11.71 28.40
CA GLY A 325 10.98 12.60 29.49
C GLY A 325 10.49 13.98 29.06
N GLU A 326 10.57 14.31 27.78
CA GLU A 326 10.09 15.58 27.23
C GLU A 326 8.85 15.40 26.33
N GLY A 327 8.83 14.34 25.53
CA GLY A 327 7.73 14.01 24.61
C GLY A 327 8.15 14.04 23.14
N MET A 328 7.16 13.94 22.26
CA MET A 328 7.32 13.94 20.81
C MET A 328 7.30 15.36 20.23
N PHE A 329 8.09 15.56 19.18
CA PHE A 329 8.27 16.81 18.47
C PHE A 329 8.20 16.58 16.96
N ALA A 330 7.91 17.65 16.22
CA ALA A 330 8.02 17.69 14.77
C ALA A 330 8.70 18.99 14.36
N VAL A 331 9.77 18.94 13.58
CA VAL A 331 10.50 20.12 13.11
C VAL A 331 10.32 20.28 11.61
N PHE A 332 9.88 21.46 11.16
CA PHE A 332 9.64 21.72 9.75
C PHE A 332 10.82 22.46 9.12
N ALA A 333 11.36 21.95 8.01
CA ALA A 333 12.35 22.64 7.19
C ALA A 333 11.68 23.76 6.40
N ASN A 334 11.63 24.95 6.99
CA ASN A 334 11.04 26.10 6.34
C ASN A 334 12.03 26.76 5.36
N SER A 335 11.62 26.89 4.09
CA SER A 335 12.46 27.30 2.96
C SER A 335 12.18 28.74 2.48
N GLY A 336 11.79 29.63 3.39
CA GLY A 336 11.40 30.99 3.03
C GLY A 336 12.58 31.86 2.58
N ARG A 337 12.47 32.55 1.44
CA ARG A 337 13.50 33.51 0.95
C ARG A 337 13.59 34.82 1.75
N LYS A 338 13.25 34.82 3.04
CA LYS A 338 13.29 36.03 3.89
C LYS A 338 14.64 36.16 4.56
N ARG A 339 15.10 37.40 4.73
CA ARG A 339 16.39 37.78 5.35
C ARG A 339 16.62 37.23 6.77
N HIS A 340 15.56 36.75 7.43
CA HIS A 340 15.59 36.04 8.72
C HIS A 340 14.69 34.81 8.66
N ASP A 341 15.12 33.80 7.91
CA ASP A 341 14.39 32.56 7.80
C ASP A 341 14.48 31.75 9.10
N VAL A 342 13.37 31.11 9.45
CA VAL A 342 13.28 30.32 10.68
C VAL A 342 12.43 29.09 10.44
N SER A 343 12.91 27.98 10.95
CA SER A 343 12.18 26.71 11.01
C SER A 343 11.39 26.62 12.30
N ALA A 344 10.24 25.96 12.24
CA ALA A 344 9.36 25.78 13.39
C ALA A 344 9.47 24.37 13.96
N LEU A 345 9.77 24.29 15.26
CA LEU A 345 9.70 23.08 16.06
C LEU A 345 8.37 23.07 16.83
N TYR A 346 7.57 22.04 16.60
CA TYR A 346 6.33 21.77 17.31
C TYR A 346 6.54 20.68 18.34
N LYS A 347 5.70 20.68 19.37
CA LYS A 347 5.64 19.64 20.39
C LYS A 347 4.24 19.06 20.43
N TRP A 348 4.14 17.74 20.50
CA TRP A 348 2.88 17.05 20.73
C TRP A 348 2.50 17.13 22.20
N THR A 349 1.39 17.82 22.49
CA THR A 349 0.84 18.01 23.84
C THR A 349 -0.67 17.96 23.76
N ASP A 350 -1.31 17.19 24.65
CA ASP A 350 -2.77 17.09 24.73
C ASP A 350 -3.43 16.75 23.38
N LYS A 351 -2.89 15.72 22.70
CA LYS A 351 -3.35 15.23 21.39
C LYS A 351 -3.30 16.31 20.28
N SER A 352 -2.37 17.27 20.35
CA SER A 352 -2.18 18.30 19.31
C SER A 352 -0.73 18.77 19.21
N MET A 353 -0.27 19.10 18.00
CA MET A 353 1.03 19.75 17.78
C MET A 353 0.93 21.25 18.05
N THR A 354 1.72 21.75 19.00
CA THR A 354 1.79 23.19 19.34
C THR A 354 3.19 23.75 19.10
N LEU A 355 3.30 24.99 18.60
CA LEU A 355 4.60 25.61 18.31
C LEU A 355 5.41 25.72 19.61
N TYR A 356 6.57 25.09 19.63
CA TYR A 356 7.45 25.00 20.79
C TYR A 356 8.63 25.98 20.70
N GLN A 357 9.30 26.00 19.55
CA GLN A 357 10.49 26.80 19.34
C GLN A 357 10.62 27.23 17.87
N ARG A 358 11.29 28.36 17.64
CA ARG A 358 11.78 28.77 16.32
C ARG A 358 13.29 28.63 16.27
N LEU A 359 13.79 27.98 15.23
CA LEU A 359 15.21 27.74 15.00
C LEU A 359 15.66 28.60 13.82
N LYS A 360 16.80 29.27 13.97
CA LYS A 360 17.34 30.11 12.89
C LYS A 360 17.89 29.20 11.81
N THR A 361 17.39 29.36 10.59
CA THR A 361 17.79 28.55 9.43
C THR A 361 18.03 29.45 8.23
N ASN A 362 18.51 28.86 7.13
CA ASN A 362 18.75 29.56 5.90
C ASN A 362 18.24 28.75 4.72
N MET A 363 16.95 28.92 4.39
CA MET A 363 16.25 28.12 3.39
C MET A 363 16.40 26.62 3.67
N ALA A 364 15.94 26.18 4.84
CA ALA A 364 16.08 24.79 5.27
C ALA A 364 15.44 23.83 4.26
N GLN A 365 16.13 22.73 3.97
CA GLN A 365 15.68 21.69 3.03
C GLN A 365 15.29 20.40 3.74
N ALA A 366 16.07 19.98 4.73
CA ALA A 366 15.85 18.77 5.51
C ALA A 366 16.35 18.96 6.95
N TRP A 367 15.77 18.19 7.87
CA TRP A 367 16.21 18.03 9.25
C TRP A 367 16.55 16.58 9.53
N GLU A 368 17.58 16.35 10.35
CA GLU A 368 17.93 15.01 10.80
C GLU A 368 18.10 14.99 12.31
N PHE A 369 17.33 14.15 13.00
CA PHE A 369 17.40 13.99 14.45
C PHE A 369 18.28 12.80 14.83
N PHE A 370 19.20 13.03 15.77
CA PHE A 370 20.06 11.94 16.23
C PHE A 370 20.49 12.08 17.69
N THR A 371 21.04 10.98 18.20
CA THR A 371 21.51 10.88 19.59
C THR A 371 22.95 10.39 19.67
N ILE A 372 23.74 11.04 20.53
CA ILE A 372 25.13 10.68 20.80
C ILE A 372 25.34 10.76 22.31
N ASP A 373 25.73 9.65 22.93
CA ASP A 373 26.04 9.55 24.37
C ASP A 373 24.95 10.17 25.28
N GLY A 374 23.68 9.95 24.94
CA GLY A 374 22.51 10.50 25.69
C GLY A 374 22.25 12.00 25.48
N GLY A 375 23.02 12.66 24.61
CA GLY A 375 22.71 13.97 24.05
C GLY A 375 21.76 13.87 22.86
N PHE A 376 20.91 14.88 22.67
CA PHE A 376 19.95 14.97 21.56
C PHE A 376 20.35 16.12 20.64
N PHE A 377 20.34 15.86 19.33
CA PHE A 377 20.84 16.77 18.32
C PHE A 377 19.87 16.85 17.13
N LEU A 378 19.94 17.96 16.41
CA LEU A 378 19.24 18.18 15.14
C LEU A 378 20.23 18.80 14.15
N ALA A 379 20.45 18.18 13.00
CA ALA A 379 21.16 18.81 11.87
C ALA A 379 20.13 19.41 10.91
N VAL A 380 20.43 20.59 10.33
CA VAL A 380 19.63 21.18 9.24
C VAL A 380 20.48 21.39 8.01
N ALA A 381 19.97 20.90 6.88
CA ALA A 381 20.49 21.19 5.55
C ALA A 381 20.04 22.59 5.11
N ASN A 382 20.98 23.54 5.09
CA ASN A 382 20.71 24.91 4.65
C ASN A 382 21.06 25.06 3.17
N TYR A 383 20.05 25.36 2.33
CA TYR A 383 20.27 25.60 0.91
C TYR A 383 21.07 26.89 0.65
N GLY A 384 20.85 27.92 1.47
CA GLY A 384 21.42 29.25 1.24
C GLY A 384 20.53 30.16 0.40
N GLN A 385 20.63 31.48 0.64
CA GLN A 385 19.86 32.50 -0.08
C GLN A 385 20.45 32.83 -1.45
N ASP A 386 21.75 32.64 -1.62
CA ASP A 386 22.48 32.87 -2.86
C ASP A 386 22.97 31.53 -3.39
N ASP A 387 22.40 31.10 -4.53
CA ASP A 387 22.67 29.80 -5.13
C ASP A 387 24.17 29.59 -5.36
N GLY A 388 24.68 28.45 -4.89
CA GLY A 388 26.05 28.01 -5.16
C GLY A 388 27.15 28.69 -4.35
N ILE A 389 26.83 29.56 -3.40
CA ILE A 389 27.81 30.12 -2.45
C ILE A 389 27.95 29.19 -1.24
N LEU A 390 29.16 29.12 -0.68
CA LEU A 390 29.41 28.44 0.58
C LEU A 390 28.41 28.91 1.65
N THR A 391 27.59 27.98 2.13
CA THR A 391 26.59 28.20 3.17
C THR A 391 26.91 27.28 4.34
N ASN A 392 26.64 27.73 5.57
CA ASN A 392 26.81 26.85 6.73
C ASN A 392 25.50 26.15 7.05
N SER A 393 25.54 24.83 7.06
CA SER A 393 24.53 23.99 7.70
C SER A 393 24.82 23.92 9.20
N THR A 394 23.79 23.68 10.02
CA THR A 394 23.90 23.87 11.47
C THR A 394 23.43 22.63 12.22
N ILE A 395 24.21 22.21 13.20
CA ILE A 395 23.81 21.22 14.20
C ILE A 395 23.38 21.96 15.45
N PHE A 396 22.20 21.64 15.96
CA PHE A 396 21.66 22.09 17.23
C PHE A 396 21.78 20.98 18.27
N LYS A 397 21.97 21.35 19.53
CA LYS A 397 22.00 20.44 20.68
C LYS A 397 20.94 20.82 21.70
N TRP A 398 20.22 19.83 22.22
CA TRP A 398 19.24 20.01 23.28
C TRP A 398 19.90 20.42 24.59
N GLN A 399 19.49 21.56 25.14
CA GLN A 399 19.93 22.06 26.43
C GLN A 399 18.96 21.61 27.52
N ARG A 400 19.25 20.48 28.19
CA ARG A 400 18.36 19.86 29.21
C ARG A 400 17.80 20.86 30.23
N ARG A 401 18.64 21.74 30.79
CA ARG A 401 18.20 22.75 31.78
C ARG A 401 17.22 23.78 31.22
N LYS A 402 17.39 24.17 29.95
CA LYS A 402 16.55 25.18 29.29
C LYS A 402 15.39 24.57 28.52
N ARG A 403 15.41 23.24 28.34
CA ARG A 403 14.47 22.47 27.52
C ARG A 403 14.32 23.07 26.13
N LYS A 404 15.42 23.42 25.48
CA LYS A 404 15.44 24.05 24.14
C LYS A 404 16.65 23.60 23.34
N PHE A 405 16.51 23.56 22.02
CA PHE A 405 17.65 23.40 21.12
C PHE A 405 18.44 24.69 21.01
N LYS A 406 19.77 24.59 20.95
CA LYS A 406 20.67 25.72 20.69
C LYS A 406 21.73 25.28 19.69
N GLU A 407 22.14 26.19 18.80
CA GLU A 407 23.26 25.96 17.88
C GLU A 407 24.47 25.40 18.63
N TYR A 408 25.07 24.36 18.05
CA TYR A 408 26.15 23.57 18.63
C TYR A 408 27.38 23.56 17.72
N GLN A 409 27.18 23.30 16.43
CA GLN A 409 28.25 23.23 15.44
C GLN A 409 27.74 23.75 14.10
N GLN A 410 28.62 24.36 13.31
CA GLN A 410 28.35 24.71 11.91
C GLN A 410 29.24 23.88 11.00
N LEU A 411 28.68 23.39 9.91
CA LEU A 411 29.34 22.59 8.89
C LEU A 411 29.33 23.37 7.57
N PRO A 412 30.49 23.59 6.92
CA PRO A 412 30.55 24.18 5.58
C PRO A 412 29.84 23.28 4.56
N THR A 413 28.91 23.85 3.81
CA THR A 413 28.07 23.13 2.84
C THR A 413 27.78 23.97 1.60
N TYR A 414 27.29 23.35 0.54
CA TYR A 414 26.97 24.01 -0.72
C TYR A 414 25.59 23.57 -1.20
N THR A 415 24.61 24.47 -1.09
CA THR A 415 23.20 24.17 -1.42
C THR A 415 22.74 22.82 -0.84
N ALA A 416 22.98 22.62 0.46
CA ALA A 416 22.68 21.34 1.11
C ALA A 416 21.19 21.01 0.99
N ARG A 417 20.91 19.78 0.58
CA ARG A 417 19.55 19.25 0.43
C ARG A 417 19.16 18.35 1.56
N ASP A 418 20.11 17.56 2.06
CA ASP A 418 19.84 16.50 3.00
C ASP A 418 21.01 16.24 3.96
N PHE A 419 20.68 15.72 5.14
CA PHE A 419 21.60 15.13 6.11
C PHE A 419 21.11 13.75 6.51
N GLU A 420 22.03 12.77 6.53
CA GLU A 420 21.73 11.42 7.00
C GLU A 420 22.66 11.05 8.15
N TYR A 421 22.12 10.73 9.32
CA TYR A 421 22.91 10.27 10.46
C TYR A 421 22.85 8.75 10.58
N PHE A 422 23.99 8.15 10.92
CA PHE A 422 24.04 6.72 11.19
C PHE A 422 25.16 6.36 12.17
N LYS A 423 25.03 5.17 12.75
CA LYS A 423 25.98 4.64 13.74
C LYS A 423 26.45 3.25 13.33
N VAL A 424 27.77 3.06 13.26
CA VAL A 424 28.42 1.78 12.95
C VAL A 424 29.41 1.46 14.06
N ASP A 425 29.24 0.29 14.70
CA ASP A 425 30.17 -0.23 15.72
C ASP A 425 30.58 0.76 16.82
N GLY A 426 29.63 1.62 17.24
CA GLY A 426 29.88 2.64 18.26
C GLY A 426 30.28 4.01 17.70
N THR A 427 30.77 4.06 16.47
CA THR A 427 31.17 5.30 15.77
C THR A 427 29.96 5.97 15.13
N HIS A 428 29.90 7.29 15.29
CA HIS A 428 28.80 8.12 14.80
C HIS A 428 29.22 8.87 13.54
N TYR A 429 28.38 8.83 12.51
CA TYR A 429 28.63 9.46 11.21
C TYR A 429 27.47 10.38 10.84
N LEU A 430 27.76 11.34 9.97
CA LEU A 430 26.77 12.27 9.43
C LEU A 430 27.15 12.58 7.97
N ALA A 431 26.32 12.20 7.01
CA ALA A 431 26.51 12.51 5.60
C ALA A 431 25.70 13.75 5.21
N VAL A 432 26.23 14.60 4.32
CA VAL A 432 25.49 15.73 3.75
C VAL A 432 25.43 15.63 2.23
N ALA A 433 24.25 15.85 1.67
CA ALA A 433 24.04 15.94 0.22
C ALA A 433 24.23 17.39 -0.25
N ASN A 434 25.36 17.68 -0.90
CA ASN A 434 25.59 18.98 -1.52
C ASN A 434 25.09 18.97 -2.96
N HIS A 435 24.13 19.83 -3.27
CA HIS A 435 23.45 19.80 -4.58
C HIS A 435 24.28 20.45 -5.69
N ALA A 436 24.84 21.63 -5.41
CA ALA A 436 25.55 22.46 -6.38
C ALA A 436 26.51 23.44 -5.72
N GLN A 437 27.60 23.76 -6.43
CA GLN A 437 28.59 24.78 -6.07
C GLN A 437 28.80 25.73 -7.26
N GLY A 438 28.54 27.02 -7.04
CA GLY A 438 28.39 27.99 -8.12
C GLY A 438 27.36 27.53 -9.16
N ASN A 439 27.77 27.50 -10.42
CA ASN A 439 26.93 27.02 -11.53
C ASN A 439 27.07 25.51 -11.80
N SER A 440 27.89 24.78 -11.03
CA SER A 440 28.16 23.36 -11.24
C SER A 440 27.29 22.50 -10.34
N GLN A 441 26.55 21.57 -10.94
CA GLN A 441 25.84 20.50 -10.23
C GLN A 441 26.78 19.35 -9.85
N THR A 442 27.97 19.29 -10.44
CA THR A 442 29.03 18.39 -9.97
C THR A 442 29.76 19.05 -8.82
N THR A 443 29.65 18.47 -7.62
CA THR A 443 30.28 18.96 -6.38
C THR A 443 30.55 17.79 -5.44
N GLU A 444 31.23 18.05 -4.33
CA GLU A 444 31.54 17.03 -3.32
C GLU A 444 30.50 17.03 -2.21
N SER A 445 29.87 15.88 -1.98
CA SER A 445 29.17 15.59 -0.74
C SER A 445 30.16 15.13 0.33
N VAL A 446 29.86 15.39 1.60
CA VAL A 446 30.82 15.18 2.69
C VAL A 446 30.26 14.22 3.72
N ILE A 447 31.06 13.26 4.14
CA ILE A 447 30.77 12.35 5.24
C ILE A 447 31.64 12.77 6.41
N TYR A 448 31.00 13.06 7.54
CA TYR A 448 31.64 13.44 8.79
C TYR A 448 31.64 12.27 9.77
N VAL A 449 32.64 12.24 10.64
CA VAL A 449 32.75 11.31 11.77
C VAL A 449 32.79 12.09 13.09
N TRP A 450 32.12 11.58 14.11
CA TRP A 450 32.13 12.19 15.44
C TRP A 450 33.47 11.98 16.13
N ASN A 451 34.13 13.07 16.51
CA ASN A 451 35.32 13.00 17.32
C ASN A 451 34.94 12.96 18.81
N VAL A 452 35.22 11.85 19.47
CA VAL A 452 34.89 11.64 20.89
C VAL A 452 35.64 12.57 21.85
N THR A 453 36.81 13.08 21.45
CA THR A 453 37.65 13.96 22.28
C THR A 453 37.18 15.40 22.20
N SER A 454 36.90 15.91 21.00
CA SER A 454 36.46 17.29 20.79
C SER A 454 34.93 17.45 20.84
N HIS A 455 34.18 16.34 20.85
CA HIS A 455 32.72 16.29 20.80
C HIS A 455 32.14 17.09 19.65
N VAL A 456 32.74 17.00 18.47
CA VAL A 456 32.23 17.63 17.24
C VAL A 456 32.42 16.68 16.06
N PHE A 457 31.60 16.84 15.03
CA PHE A 457 31.79 16.17 13.76
C PHE A 457 33.01 16.73 13.02
N GLN A 458 33.84 15.86 12.45
CA GLN A 458 35.00 16.20 11.64
C GLN A 458 34.88 15.52 10.29
N GLU A 459 35.37 16.18 9.23
CA GLU A 459 35.34 15.60 7.89
C GLU A 459 36.13 14.29 7.87
N MET A 460 35.50 13.23 7.36
CA MET A 460 36.12 11.92 7.18
C MET A 460 36.42 11.65 5.71
N GLN A 461 35.42 11.87 4.86
CA GLN A 461 35.49 11.53 3.44
C GLN A 461 34.70 12.54 2.60
N ARG A 462 35.23 12.84 1.42
CA ARG A 462 34.51 13.54 0.34
C ARG A 462 34.14 12.55 -0.75
N VAL A 463 32.94 12.69 -1.27
CA VAL A 463 32.40 11.87 -2.35
C VAL A 463 31.97 12.79 -3.49
N ASN A 464 32.50 12.55 -4.70
CA ASN A 464 32.05 13.27 -5.89
C ASN A 464 30.61 12.88 -6.23
N THR A 465 29.73 13.87 -6.21
CA THR A 465 28.30 13.75 -6.46
C THR A 465 27.82 14.74 -7.51
N VAL A 466 26.67 14.46 -8.10
CA VAL A 466 26.07 15.23 -9.18
C VAL A 466 24.62 15.52 -8.82
N GLY A 467 24.31 16.78 -8.52
CA GLY A 467 22.97 17.21 -8.16
C GLY A 467 22.38 16.39 -7.02
N ALA A 468 23.19 16.10 -5.99
CA ALA A 468 22.78 15.27 -4.86
C ALA A 468 21.52 15.84 -4.20
N TYR A 469 20.57 14.97 -3.91
CA TYR A 469 19.31 15.34 -3.26
C TYR A 469 19.15 14.70 -1.89
N ASP A 470 19.56 13.45 -1.75
CA ASP A 470 19.24 12.63 -0.60
C ASP A 470 20.32 11.56 -0.36
N TRP A 471 20.59 11.28 0.92
CA TRP A 471 21.36 10.16 1.41
C TRP A 471 20.48 9.26 2.28
N THR A 472 20.55 7.95 2.08
CA THR A 472 19.85 6.99 2.95
C THR A 472 20.80 5.92 3.44
N HIS A 473 20.91 5.77 4.75
CA HIS A 473 21.68 4.71 5.38
C HIS A 473 20.84 3.45 5.55
N PHE A 474 21.44 2.30 5.25
CA PHE A 474 20.85 1.02 5.57
C PHE A 474 21.91 -0.04 5.82
N THR A 475 21.50 -1.13 6.48
CA THR A 475 22.38 -2.26 6.77
C THR A 475 21.84 -3.56 6.18
N VAL A 476 22.73 -4.41 5.70
CA VAL A 476 22.38 -5.76 5.22
C VAL A 476 23.44 -6.74 5.69
N GLY A 477 23.05 -7.75 6.48
CA GLY A 477 23.94 -8.84 6.87
C GLY A 477 25.24 -8.38 7.56
N GLY A 478 25.17 -7.28 8.34
CA GLY A 478 26.32 -6.67 9.01
C GLY A 478 27.13 -5.69 8.17
N TYR A 479 26.80 -5.50 6.89
CA TYR A 479 27.41 -4.48 6.06
C TYR A 479 26.61 -3.17 6.11
N THR A 480 27.31 -2.05 6.14
CA THR A 480 26.73 -0.70 6.12
C THR A 480 26.77 -0.12 4.71
N PHE A 481 25.68 0.48 4.29
CA PHE A 481 25.53 1.10 2.99
C PHE A 481 24.98 2.53 3.09
N LEU A 482 25.28 3.33 2.07
CA LEU A 482 24.65 4.63 1.82
C LEU A 482 24.13 4.67 0.39
N ALA A 483 22.84 4.90 0.21
CA ALA A 483 22.23 5.21 -1.08
C ALA A 483 22.26 6.73 -1.32
N LEU A 484 22.60 7.15 -2.53
CA LEU A 484 22.64 8.54 -2.98
C LEU A 484 21.64 8.75 -4.09
N ALA A 485 20.74 9.72 -3.93
CA ALA A 485 19.89 10.21 -5.01
C ALA A 485 20.61 11.31 -5.81
N GLN A 486 20.79 11.09 -7.13
CA GLN A 486 21.34 12.08 -8.05
C GLN A 486 20.26 12.60 -9.01
N ALA A 487 19.94 13.89 -8.93
CA ALA A 487 18.76 14.43 -9.59
C ALA A 487 19.03 15.12 -10.93
N PHE A 488 20.13 15.88 -11.05
CA PHE A 488 20.35 16.73 -12.22
C PHE A 488 21.83 17.11 -12.37
N ASP A 489 22.38 17.00 -13.58
CA ASP A 489 23.79 17.30 -13.87
C ASP A 489 24.02 18.68 -14.54
N GLY A 490 22.95 19.46 -14.71
CA GLY A 490 22.97 20.72 -15.49
C GLY A 490 22.41 20.56 -16.91
N LEU A 491 22.31 19.34 -17.42
CA LEU A 491 21.86 19.01 -18.77
C LEU A 491 20.65 18.06 -18.80
N THR A 492 20.65 17.02 -17.97
CA THR A 492 19.63 15.97 -17.93
C THR A 492 19.34 15.48 -16.52
N THR A 493 18.11 14.99 -16.32
CA THR A 493 17.68 14.28 -15.12
C THR A 493 17.86 12.77 -15.22
N GLN A 494 18.18 12.21 -16.40
CA GLN A 494 18.45 10.78 -16.54
C GLN A 494 19.90 10.49 -16.11
N LEU A 495 20.07 10.10 -14.85
CA LEU A 495 21.37 9.92 -14.19
C LEU A 495 21.43 8.58 -13.46
N ASP A 496 22.65 8.11 -13.22
CA ASP A 496 22.88 6.97 -12.33
C ASP A 496 22.97 7.44 -10.88
N SER A 497 22.01 7.06 -10.07
CA SER A 497 22.13 7.12 -8.60
C SER A 497 23.04 6.00 -8.10
N ARG A 498 23.59 6.15 -6.89
CA ARG A 498 24.73 5.33 -6.43
C ARG A 498 24.48 4.74 -5.06
N ILE A 499 24.94 3.51 -4.86
CA ILE A 499 24.98 2.84 -3.55
C ILE A 499 26.44 2.67 -3.19
N TYR A 500 26.81 3.05 -1.98
CA TYR A 500 28.14 2.90 -1.42
C TYR A 500 28.12 1.87 -0.29
N ILE A 501 29.23 1.18 -0.08
CA ILE A 501 29.46 0.23 1.01
C ILE A 501 30.62 0.72 1.87
N LEU A 502 30.47 0.66 3.19
CA LEU A 502 31.55 0.96 4.14
C LEU A 502 32.52 -0.21 4.23
N GLN A 503 33.79 0.03 3.93
CA GLN A 503 34.91 -0.91 4.09
C GLN A 503 36.15 -0.14 4.54
N ASP A 504 36.88 -0.66 5.52
CA ASP A 504 38.12 -0.05 6.02
C ASP A 504 37.96 1.46 6.36
N ASP A 505 36.90 1.80 7.09
CA ASP A 505 36.54 3.17 7.48
C ASP A 505 36.30 4.15 6.30
N GLN A 506 36.03 3.65 5.09
CA GLN A 506 35.72 4.45 3.91
C GLN A 506 34.54 3.87 3.10
N PHE A 507 33.76 4.76 2.50
CA PHE A 507 32.68 4.38 1.60
C PHE A 507 33.18 4.20 0.17
N PHE A 508 33.01 3.00 -0.38
CA PHE A 508 33.33 2.65 -1.75
C PHE A 508 32.06 2.44 -2.58
N LEU A 509 32.09 2.79 -3.87
CA LEU A 509 30.98 2.54 -4.77
C LEU A 509 30.68 1.03 -4.85
N PHE A 510 29.48 0.64 -4.47
CA PHE A 510 28.98 -0.72 -4.51
C PHE A 510 28.20 -1.01 -5.80
N GLN A 511 27.24 -0.13 -6.13
CA GLN A 511 26.36 -0.32 -7.28
C GLN A 511 25.88 1.03 -7.84
N THR A 512 25.63 1.09 -9.15
CA THR A 512 24.95 2.20 -9.81
C THR A 512 23.56 1.78 -10.30
N MET A 513 22.63 2.74 -10.30
CA MET A 513 21.22 2.52 -10.62
C MET A 513 20.71 3.65 -11.51
N GLU A 514 20.31 3.34 -12.74
CA GLU A 514 19.73 4.35 -13.63
C GLU A 514 18.41 4.87 -13.04
N THR A 515 18.35 6.18 -12.82
CA THR A 515 17.26 6.93 -12.22
C THR A 515 16.90 8.14 -13.08
N ASN A 516 15.78 8.78 -12.79
CA ASN A 516 15.33 9.96 -13.51
C ASN A 516 14.88 11.05 -12.54
N GLY A 517 15.76 12.01 -12.27
CA GLY A 517 15.52 13.06 -11.29
C GLY A 517 15.32 12.46 -9.90
N ALA A 518 16.20 11.57 -9.45
CA ALA A 518 16.06 10.93 -8.14
C ALA A 518 16.10 12.00 -7.04
N THR A 519 15.03 12.09 -6.24
CA THR A 519 14.94 13.06 -5.14
C THR A 519 15.01 12.42 -3.77
N ASP A 520 14.74 11.13 -3.68
CA ASP A 520 14.60 10.40 -2.43
C ASP A 520 14.77 8.88 -2.66
N TRP A 521 15.31 8.21 -1.66
CA TRP A 521 15.41 6.77 -1.52
C TRP A 521 14.77 6.30 -0.21
N GLU A 522 13.76 5.44 -0.32
CA GLU A 522 13.16 4.83 0.86
C GLU A 522 13.52 3.34 0.97
N VAL A 523 14.15 2.93 2.08
CA VAL A 523 14.67 1.57 2.28
C VAL A 523 13.86 0.82 3.32
N PHE A 524 13.30 -0.34 2.94
CA PHE A 524 12.42 -1.11 3.81
C PHE A 524 12.60 -2.62 3.65
N THR A 525 12.15 -3.35 4.67
CA THR A 525 12.24 -4.82 4.70
C THR A 525 10.87 -5.46 4.78
N ILE A 526 10.61 -6.43 3.90
CA ILE A 526 9.39 -7.24 3.92
C ILE A 526 9.80 -8.72 3.95
N SER A 527 9.35 -9.44 4.98
CA SER A 527 9.64 -10.88 5.17
C SER A 527 11.14 -11.21 5.06
N GLY A 528 11.99 -10.36 5.67
CA GLY A 528 13.45 -10.52 5.66
C GLY A 528 14.14 -10.16 4.33
N THR A 529 13.39 -9.75 3.31
CA THR A 529 13.96 -9.27 2.05
C THR A 529 14.04 -7.74 2.06
N VAL A 530 15.22 -7.20 1.72
CA VAL A 530 15.47 -5.75 1.64
C VAL A 530 15.03 -5.22 0.28
N TYR A 531 14.29 -4.12 0.31
CA TYR A 531 13.83 -3.37 -0.84
C TYR A 531 14.23 -1.91 -0.69
N MET A 532 14.28 -1.20 -1.81
CA MET A 532 14.43 0.25 -1.83
C MET A 532 13.59 0.85 -2.94
N ALA A 533 12.88 1.93 -2.66
CA ALA A 533 12.10 2.69 -3.62
C ALA A 533 12.82 3.99 -3.94
N VAL A 534 12.96 4.33 -5.23
CA VAL A 534 13.42 5.67 -5.64
C VAL A 534 12.25 6.54 -6.03
N ALA A 535 12.21 7.78 -5.55
CA ALA A 535 11.36 8.83 -6.06
C ALA A 535 11.96 9.42 -7.33
N ASN A 536 11.43 9.03 -8.50
CA ASN A 536 11.86 9.61 -9.77
C ASN A 536 10.99 10.83 -10.10
N ALA A 537 11.60 12.01 -10.17
CA ALA A 537 10.93 13.27 -10.38
C ALA A 537 10.83 13.68 -11.86
N TYR A 538 10.92 14.98 -12.15
CA TYR A 538 10.73 15.59 -13.46
C TYR A 538 11.66 15.02 -14.55
N ASN A 539 11.11 14.61 -15.70
CA ASN A 539 11.86 14.08 -16.84
C ASN A 539 12.29 15.20 -17.81
N TYR A 540 13.54 15.62 -17.69
CA TYR A 540 14.14 16.73 -18.44
C TYR A 540 15.48 16.36 -19.07
N GLY A 541 15.73 16.88 -20.26
CA GLY A 541 17.01 16.75 -20.96
C GLY A 541 16.85 16.30 -22.40
N PRO A 542 17.96 15.99 -23.09
CA PRO A 542 17.95 15.55 -24.49
C PRO A 542 17.08 14.32 -24.75
N GLN A 543 16.97 13.41 -23.78
CA GLN A 543 16.12 12.21 -23.84
C GLN A 543 14.61 12.52 -23.90
N ASN A 544 14.20 13.72 -23.48
CA ASN A 544 12.82 14.19 -23.55
C ASN A 544 12.73 15.54 -24.29
N PHE A 545 13.43 15.68 -25.41
CA PHE A 545 13.46 16.90 -26.21
C PHE A 545 12.06 17.40 -26.60
N SER A 546 11.11 16.49 -26.87
CA SER A 546 9.73 16.83 -27.21
C SER A 546 8.89 17.34 -26.03
N LYS A 547 9.43 17.36 -24.79
CA LYS A 547 8.77 17.81 -23.56
C LYS A 547 7.40 17.15 -23.34
N THR A 548 7.30 15.86 -23.65
CA THR A 548 6.07 15.11 -23.45
C THR A 548 6.08 14.43 -22.08
N LYS A 549 4.96 14.45 -21.37
CA LYS A 549 4.79 13.76 -20.07
C LYS A 549 5.94 14.05 -19.09
N THR A 550 6.45 15.27 -19.07
CA THR A 550 7.62 15.66 -18.28
C THR A 550 7.45 15.39 -16.78
N HIS A 551 6.22 15.47 -16.28
CA HIS A 551 5.92 15.19 -14.88
C HIS A 551 5.51 13.75 -14.59
N TYR A 552 5.26 12.90 -15.59
CA TYR A 552 4.87 11.52 -15.38
C TYR A 552 6.06 10.59 -15.58
N THR A 553 6.50 9.95 -14.51
CA THR A 553 7.70 9.10 -14.46
C THR A 553 7.39 7.79 -13.75
N ASN A 554 8.21 6.78 -13.99
CA ASN A 554 8.15 5.55 -13.21
C ASN A 554 9.11 5.70 -12.04
N SER A 555 8.59 5.76 -10.82
CA SER A 555 9.37 5.47 -9.62
C SER A 555 9.59 3.96 -9.52
N THR A 556 10.78 3.56 -9.10
CA THR A 556 11.21 2.15 -9.21
C THR A 556 11.51 1.59 -7.83
N ILE A 557 10.93 0.43 -7.54
CA ILE A 557 11.26 -0.39 -6.39
C ILE A 557 12.27 -1.42 -6.85
N TYR A 558 13.36 -1.53 -6.11
CA TYR A 558 14.39 -2.52 -6.27
C TYR A 558 14.33 -3.52 -5.12
N ARG A 559 14.76 -4.75 -5.40
CA ARG A 559 14.88 -5.83 -4.42
C ARG A 559 16.32 -6.27 -4.37
N LEU A 560 16.87 -6.45 -3.18
CA LEU A 560 18.19 -7.04 -3.03
C LEU A 560 18.15 -8.53 -3.36
N ASN A 561 18.97 -8.94 -4.33
CA ASN A 561 19.24 -10.33 -4.61
C ASN A 561 20.52 -10.74 -3.89
N MET A 562 20.38 -11.49 -2.79
CA MET A 562 21.52 -11.89 -1.95
C MET A 562 22.52 -12.79 -2.67
N ASP A 563 22.06 -13.66 -3.58
CA ASP A 563 22.93 -14.55 -4.35
C ASP A 563 23.80 -13.75 -5.33
N LYS A 564 23.21 -12.74 -5.97
CA LYS A 564 23.91 -11.85 -6.90
C LYS A 564 24.67 -10.72 -6.20
N ARG A 565 24.38 -10.47 -4.92
CA ARG A 565 24.85 -9.31 -4.15
C ARG A 565 24.60 -8.00 -4.90
N ALA A 566 23.38 -7.84 -5.42
CA ALA A 566 23.00 -6.66 -6.20
C ALA A 566 21.50 -6.39 -6.07
N PHE A 567 21.15 -5.11 -6.10
CA PHE A 567 19.77 -4.68 -6.24
C PHE A 567 19.30 -4.86 -7.68
N GLU A 568 18.15 -5.53 -7.86
CA GLU A 568 17.50 -5.71 -9.15
C GLU A 568 16.13 -5.04 -9.16
N ARG A 569 15.71 -4.51 -10.31
CA ARG A 569 14.40 -3.90 -10.47
C ARG A 569 13.32 -4.92 -10.10
N PHE A 570 12.45 -4.56 -9.15
CA PHE A 570 11.35 -5.39 -8.68
C PHE A 570 10.02 -4.91 -9.27
N GLN A 571 9.73 -3.62 -9.18
CA GLN A 571 8.45 -3.05 -9.62
C GLN A 571 8.61 -1.59 -10.04
N ASN A 572 7.88 -1.18 -11.08
CA ASN A 572 7.73 0.22 -11.44
C ASN A 572 6.34 0.72 -11.04
N LEU A 573 6.30 1.87 -10.37
CA LEU A 573 5.08 2.58 -10.00
C LEU A 573 5.02 3.89 -10.80
N GLY A 574 3.94 4.09 -11.55
CA GLY A 574 3.73 5.35 -12.27
C GLY A 574 3.38 6.46 -11.27
N THR A 575 4.22 7.49 -11.22
CA THR A 575 4.14 8.63 -10.30
C THR A 575 4.16 9.95 -11.06
N TYR A 576 3.86 11.04 -10.36
CA TYR A 576 3.78 12.38 -10.95
C TYR A 576 4.76 13.34 -10.28
N SER A 577 6.02 13.32 -10.73
CA SER A 577 7.14 14.02 -10.11
C SER A 577 7.20 13.65 -8.63
N ALA A 578 7.46 12.37 -8.36
CA ALA A 578 7.62 11.87 -6.99
C ALA A 578 8.79 12.64 -6.37
N VAL A 579 8.59 13.14 -5.16
CA VAL A 579 9.62 13.86 -4.42
C VAL A 579 10.10 13.13 -3.19
N ASP A 580 9.27 12.22 -2.66
CA ASP A 580 9.49 11.52 -1.39
C ASP A 580 8.61 10.23 -1.35
N TRP A 581 9.12 9.21 -0.65
CA TRP A 581 8.48 7.93 -0.31
C TRP A 581 8.56 7.65 1.18
N GLU A 582 7.44 7.25 1.77
CA GLU A 582 7.40 6.85 3.17
C GLU A 582 6.88 5.41 3.33
N PHE A 583 7.67 4.52 3.94
CA PHE A 583 7.26 3.16 4.26
C PHE A 583 6.79 3.03 5.70
N PHE A 584 5.56 2.55 5.87
CA PHE A 584 5.01 2.32 7.19
C PHE A 584 4.18 1.05 7.25
N THR A 585 3.92 0.63 8.48
CA THR A 585 3.19 -0.60 8.77
C THR A 585 2.02 -0.31 9.68
N ILE A 586 0.86 -0.91 9.39
CA ILE A 586 -0.29 -0.85 10.28
C ILE A 586 -0.87 -2.24 10.43
N GLY A 587 -0.72 -2.80 11.64
CA GLY A 587 -0.92 -4.23 11.86
C GLY A 587 0.01 -5.05 10.94
N ASP A 588 -0.54 -6.06 10.29
CA ASP A 588 0.21 -6.89 9.35
C ASP A 588 0.45 -6.22 8.00
N ASP A 589 -0.30 -5.15 7.70
CA ASP A 589 -0.22 -4.47 6.41
C ASP A 589 1.02 -3.59 6.30
N LYS A 590 1.58 -3.58 5.09
CA LYS A 590 2.76 -2.81 4.71
C LYS A 590 2.38 -1.85 3.60
N PHE A 591 2.74 -0.58 3.74
CA PHE A 591 2.35 0.48 2.84
C PHE A 591 3.57 1.27 2.37
N LEU A 592 3.43 1.87 1.18
CA LEU A 592 4.31 2.91 0.68
C LEU A 592 3.44 4.12 0.32
N LEU A 593 3.78 5.30 0.79
CA LEU A 593 3.11 6.54 0.45
C LEU A 593 4.04 7.41 -0.40
N VAL A 594 3.54 7.94 -1.52
CA VAL A 594 4.31 8.87 -2.36
C VAL A 594 3.83 10.30 -2.23
N SER A 595 4.78 11.22 -2.08
CA SER A 595 4.62 12.65 -2.32
C SER A 595 4.74 12.95 -3.80
N ASN A 596 3.63 13.36 -4.44
CA ASN A 596 3.68 13.81 -5.84
C ASN A 596 3.62 15.34 -5.88
N ALA A 597 4.70 15.98 -6.35
CA ALA A 597 4.77 17.43 -6.48
C ALA A 597 3.92 17.97 -7.65
N GLN A 598 3.42 17.10 -8.53
CA GLN A 598 2.63 17.43 -9.71
C GLN A 598 1.48 16.43 -9.91
N ASN A 599 0.52 16.76 -10.78
CA ASN A 599 -0.54 15.83 -11.20
C ASN A 599 -0.65 15.85 -12.74
N GLY A 600 0.36 15.29 -13.41
CA GLY A 600 0.39 15.24 -14.88
C GLY A 600 0.53 16.59 -15.56
N GLY A 601 1.05 17.60 -14.85
CA GLY A 601 1.14 19.00 -15.30
C GLY A 601 -0.08 19.86 -14.92
N GLU A 602 -1.08 19.29 -14.26
CA GLU A 602 -2.19 20.03 -13.68
C GLU A 602 -1.85 20.44 -12.23
N GLU A 603 -1.49 21.71 -12.01
CA GLU A 603 -1.12 22.20 -10.67
C GLU A 603 -2.31 22.44 -9.73
N ARG A 604 -3.55 22.28 -10.21
CA ARG A 604 -4.76 22.71 -9.47
C ARG A 604 -5.21 21.70 -8.41
N GLU A 605 -4.84 20.43 -8.53
CA GLU A 605 -5.21 19.39 -7.57
C GLU A 605 -4.08 18.35 -7.52
N LEU A 606 -3.19 18.48 -6.54
CA LEU A 606 -2.10 17.53 -6.30
C LEU A 606 -2.62 16.30 -5.57
N ARG A 607 -2.03 15.14 -5.86
CA ARG A 607 -2.50 13.86 -5.35
C ARG A 607 -1.37 12.96 -4.89
N SER A 608 -1.30 12.68 -3.60
CA SER A 608 -0.47 11.59 -3.07
C SER A 608 -1.18 10.25 -3.23
N THR A 609 -0.40 9.20 -3.43
CA THR A 609 -0.92 7.83 -3.58
C THR A 609 -0.30 6.93 -2.53
N MET A 610 -1.15 6.21 -1.81
CA MET A 610 -0.75 5.16 -0.89
C MET A 610 -0.90 3.81 -1.59
N TYR A 611 0.13 3.01 -1.53
CA TYR A 611 0.20 1.65 -2.05
C TYR A 611 0.25 0.68 -0.89
N ARG A 612 -0.39 -0.47 -1.04
CA ARG A 612 -0.32 -1.58 -0.09
C ARG A 612 0.39 -2.76 -0.72
N TRP A 613 1.25 -3.41 0.05
CA TRP A 613 1.91 -4.65 -0.35
C TRP A 613 0.89 -5.79 -0.51
N GLN A 614 0.92 -6.47 -1.65
CA GLN A 614 0.03 -7.60 -1.99
C GLN A 614 0.83 -8.84 -2.43
N GLY A 615 2.03 -9.04 -1.89
CA GLY A 615 2.86 -10.22 -2.18
C GLY A 615 3.35 -10.23 -3.63
N LEU A 616 2.85 -11.18 -4.45
CA LEU A 616 3.29 -11.35 -5.84
C LEU A 616 3.02 -10.13 -6.73
N ASP A 617 2.00 -9.33 -6.39
CA ASP A 617 1.66 -8.12 -7.13
C ASP A 617 2.47 -6.90 -6.69
N GLY A 618 3.36 -7.07 -5.72
CA GLY A 618 4.10 -5.99 -5.11
C GLY A 618 3.17 -4.96 -4.48
N PHE A 619 3.49 -3.69 -4.63
CA PHE A 619 2.72 -2.56 -4.15
C PHE A 619 1.60 -2.19 -5.12
N VAL A 620 0.37 -2.14 -4.63
CA VAL A 620 -0.83 -1.79 -5.40
C VAL A 620 -1.48 -0.55 -4.79
N PRO A 621 -1.87 0.47 -5.58
CA PRO A 621 -2.49 1.68 -5.04
C PRO A 621 -3.83 1.35 -4.35
N VAL A 622 -3.99 1.82 -3.12
CA VAL A 622 -5.19 1.61 -2.28
C VAL A 622 -5.88 2.92 -1.89
N HIS A 623 -5.12 4.01 -1.75
CA HIS A 623 -5.68 5.34 -1.52
C HIS A 623 -5.03 6.37 -2.45
N VAL A 624 -5.86 7.28 -2.97
CA VAL A 624 -5.42 8.46 -3.71
C VAL A 624 -6.06 9.65 -3.02
N MET A 625 -5.24 10.54 -2.51
CA MET A 625 -5.67 11.63 -1.64
C MET A 625 -5.33 12.95 -2.29
N ALA A 626 -6.31 13.85 -2.38
CA ALA A 626 -6.03 15.24 -2.72
C ALA A 626 -5.24 15.86 -1.56
N THR A 627 -4.08 16.41 -1.86
CA THR A 627 -3.18 16.96 -0.86
C THR A 627 -2.87 18.41 -1.19
N LEU A 628 -2.45 19.15 -0.17
CA LEU A 628 -1.73 20.40 -0.42
C LEU A 628 -0.42 20.07 -1.19
N PRO A 629 0.29 21.08 -1.72
CA PRO A 629 1.59 20.87 -2.38
C PRO A 629 2.65 20.29 -1.45
N ASN A 630 2.52 19.01 -1.10
CA ASN A 630 3.41 18.31 -0.20
C ASN A 630 4.71 17.96 -0.89
N SER A 631 5.74 17.85 -0.06
CA SER A 631 7.05 17.39 -0.47
C SER A 631 7.60 16.30 0.42
N ASP A 632 6.92 16.01 1.52
CA ASP A 632 7.38 15.08 2.55
C ASP A 632 6.24 14.63 3.47
N TRP A 633 6.32 13.40 4.00
CA TRP A 633 5.40 12.77 4.96
C TRP A 633 6.15 12.04 6.07
N GLU A 634 5.62 12.19 7.28
CA GLU A 634 6.03 11.37 8.42
C GLU A 634 4.85 10.66 9.06
N VAL A 635 5.13 9.48 9.64
CA VAL A 635 4.14 8.66 10.33
C VAL A 635 4.52 8.51 11.79
N PHE A 636 3.59 8.84 12.69
CA PHE A 636 3.80 8.65 14.12
C PHE A 636 2.59 8.02 14.81
N THR A 637 2.83 7.48 16.00
CA THR A 637 1.79 6.86 16.82
C THR A 637 1.67 7.57 18.15
N ASP A 638 0.46 7.61 18.68
CA ASP A 638 0.20 8.07 20.04
C ASP A 638 -0.88 7.18 20.65
N ASP A 639 -0.46 6.37 21.62
CA ASP A 639 -1.19 5.19 22.11
C ASP A 639 -1.51 4.20 20.97
N ASP A 640 -2.81 4.05 20.68
CA ASP A 640 -3.38 3.12 19.71
C ASP A 640 -3.72 3.78 18.36
N ASP A 641 -3.51 5.10 18.27
CA ASP A 641 -3.83 5.92 17.12
C ASP A 641 -2.60 6.14 16.25
N VAL A 642 -2.80 6.09 14.93
CA VAL A 642 -1.78 6.38 13.92
C VAL A 642 -2.08 7.73 13.28
N TYR A 643 -1.06 8.56 13.12
CA TYR A 643 -1.13 9.89 12.55
C TYR A 643 -0.12 10.04 11.42
N PHE A 644 -0.48 10.87 10.45
CA PHE A 644 0.36 11.23 9.30
C PHE A 644 0.54 12.73 9.32
N ILE A 645 1.75 13.23 9.33
CA ILE A 645 2.05 14.66 9.24
C ILE A 645 2.76 14.93 7.93
N TYR A 646 2.38 15.99 7.24
CA TYR A 646 2.94 16.25 5.92
C TYR A 646 3.09 17.74 5.64
N THR A 647 4.04 18.06 4.79
CA THR A 647 4.48 19.43 4.52
C THR A 647 3.64 20.15 3.47
N ASN A 648 3.88 21.46 3.31
CA ASN A 648 3.36 22.24 2.20
C ASN A 648 4.47 23.13 1.62
N ALA A 649 5.01 22.70 0.49
CA ALA A 649 6.11 23.33 -0.23
C ALA A 649 5.73 24.64 -0.93
N LYS A 650 4.43 24.97 -1.07
CA LYS A 650 3.97 26.23 -1.70
C LYS A 650 3.27 27.19 -0.73
N GLY A 651 2.94 26.75 0.48
CA GLY A 651 2.10 27.49 1.42
C GLY A 651 2.52 27.33 2.88
N ARG A 652 1.92 28.11 3.78
CA ARG A 652 2.27 28.11 5.21
C ARG A 652 1.43 27.15 6.06
N ASN A 653 0.61 26.32 5.42
CA ASN A 653 -0.29 25.42 6.12
C ASN A 653 0.12 23.99 5.76
N SER A 654 0.76 23.32 6.70
CA SER A 654 0.98 21.87 6.72
C SER A 654 -0.19 21.19 7.43
N GLN A 655 -0.31 19.87 7.37
CA GLN A 655 -1.45 19.16 7.98
C GLN A 655 -1.05 17.88 8.68
N ILE A 656 -1.83 17.52 9.70
CA ILE A 656 -1.85 16.19 10.31
C ILE A 656 -3.15 15.52 9.90
N LEU A 657 -3.06 14.28 9.44
CA LEU A 657 -4.16 13.38 9.23
C LEU A 657 -4.14 12.29 10.32
N LYS A 658 -5.31 11.79 10.69
CA LYS A 658 -5.46 10.65 11.59
C LYS A 658 -5.92 9.44 10.80
N ALA A 659 -5.30 8.29 11.05
CA ALA A 659 -5.73 7.01 10.53
C ALA A 659 -7.06 6.60 11.17
N LYS A 660 -8.03 6.23 10.35
CA LYS A 660 -9.19 5.48 10.79
C LYS A 660 -8.98 4.02 10.54
N MET A 661 -9.06 3.27 11.63
CA MET A 661 -8.80 1.84 11.68
C MET A 661 -10.11 1.07 11.76
N VAL A 662 -10.17 -0.04 11.06
CA VAL A 662 -11.26 -1.02 11.14
C VAL A 662 -10.71 -2.35 11.65
N LEU A 663 -11.51 -3.02 12.46
CA LEU A 663 -11.23 -4.39 12.91
C LEU A 663 -11.54 -5.39 11.78
#